data_AF-A0A543JRC9-F1
#
_entry.id   AF-A0A543JRC9-F1
#
_cell.length_a   1.000
_cell.length_b   1.000
_cell.length_c   1.000
_cell.angle_alpha   90.00
_cell.angle_beta   90.00
_cell.angle_gamma   90.00
#
_symmetry.space_group_name_H-M   'P 1'
#
loop_
_entity.id
_entity.type
_entity.pdbx_description
1 polymer ?
#
loop_
_entity_poly.entity_id
_entity_poly.type
_entity_poly.pdbx_seq_one_letter_code
_entity_poly.pdbx_strand_id
1 'polypeptide(L)'
;MLTEVHYTAFISYQSASRPTARHLKERLYAVAGRHERGTGFRLFLDESDLRPGPLAEEIRGALDRSRFLVVLLDTDTPRSEWVNEEIRHWLASTGHVDRLVLVRVGEIDLSWDDDRRDFAVPDAVPAALRGVFEVEQKWIDHRPRWSWRDSAALVALCARLMDVQPSDYLIEETRYQRRRTRTAQGVAAVTLVLLVVALVAGVVAVRNRQEAERNASEARAQADAAEALLAVPGTPTAAIERVLRAARDSDSPTVRSAMLAVSQGSSRLEHALRHPGLTDLAFAPDSRELLAWGRQGERTAVRSWDVATSTQRVDTTVPATGLSDLTRVGPNHLVACADQGPIVVDLAATTTRLDGEWTARGPCRVTPFDGGAVLLGPSSAHVVDRRGEVTTTDGVDRVVALSGYRHVALSGSAGVFVVAAGRAQRLDVPLGSSVEATDPVAALVLRAGPTSWLFATPGPGGYRSRALTVPDTAVEVAPLFDLGKLTGDLAWITADGTLGWTRDERRGHVEDVEGHPMWQPKYDTRLEPLANGAFVAVQGNTATIVRPPTGSPPVDVKISTLPPDWRTEWTRVPVRQRIGVPESGDTDPVVARCQDRSSVLLATDAPVGTSLLVDATALAVPVRDGRYTPGCALIDLSDSLVHHDAVRAGQTVIRTPFQADAVAFSPSGGRVAVLNEGFPIEVLSTGNERRPWDVATTVSGDITGGVVTAFGEREVVLVDDGLVFTDARGVVERVPVSDAGAISAVEPDGTGALLASSPGTGVTLVDGRAATAGRCRADGLRYVPAAGYLESLAAAETPVPVDREGTDCRTGSHLSDVPDVVSYDLGATTGRIVARTDHGLAVTTWVRGDESSLRTVPGPPAGADDEVSFDPAARTALVHTPGARALDVYRYDGGTWRPAATAVAGVGRVEAASLVDDGTLLLAIGSTGGFQLFDATSGRLVVNDPGTLDATEVVATSARRIGDELVVHLKSDADRGRTIRIPVAIPALRRQLCEVYRTEHC
;
A
#
# COMPACT_ATOMS: atom_id res chain seq x y z
N MET A 1 31.51 -19.53 -94.65
CA MET A 1 32.75 -19.01 -94.05
C MET A 1 32.79 -19.43 -92.59
N LEU A 2 33.71 -20.32 -92.23
CA LEU A 2 34.11 -20.52 -90.84
C LEU A 2 35.32 -19.61 -90.61
N THR A 3 35.36 -18.90 -89.49
CA THR A 3 36.54 -18.10 -89.12
C THR A 3 37.68 -19.04 -88.75
N GLU A 4 38.82 -18.87 -89.40
CA GLU A 4 40.02 -19.67 -89.16
C GLU A 4 40.51 -19.46 -87.73
N VAL A 5 40.75 -20.56 -87.00
CA VAL A 5 41.21 -20.49 -85.62
C VAL A 5 42.74 -20.43 -85.60
N HIS A 6 43.25 -19.21 -85.48
CA HIS A 6 44.65 -18.96 -85.15
C HIS A 6 44.88 -19.11 -83.64
N TYR A 7 46.06 -19.61 -83.28
CA TYR A 7 46.53 -19.74 -81.91
C TYR A 7 47.67 -18.75 -81.65
N THR A 8 47.73 -18.21 -80.45
CA THR A 8 48.87 -17.39 -79.99
C THR A 8 50.11 -18.25 -79.85
N ALA A 9 50.00 -19.45 -79.28
CA ALA A 9 51.10 -20.41 -79.26
C ALA A 9 50.64 -21.87 -79.24
N PHE A 10 51.49 -22.74 -79.79
CA PHE A 10 51.47 -24.18 -79.58
C PHE A 10 52.39 -24.53 -78.41
N ILE A 11 51.97 -25.39 -77.47
CA ILE A 11 52.84 -25.91 -76.41
C ILE A 11 53.27 -27.33 -76.75
N SER A 12 54.54 -27.50 -77.12
CA SER A 12 55.19 -28.80 -77.36
C SER A 12 55.81 -29.31 -76.07
N TYR A 13 55.56 -30.58 -75.72
CA TYR A 13 55.98 -31.17 -74.47
C TYR A 13 56.12 -32.69 -74.56
N GLN A 14 57.00 -33.28 -73.75
CA GLN A 14 57.09 -34.73 -73.61
C GLN A 14 56.06 -35.24 -72.59
N SER A 15 55.58 -36.48 -72.75
CA SER A 15 54.39 -37.00 -72.04
C SER A 15 54.45 -36.94 -70.50
N ALA A 16 55.62 -37.11 -69.87
CA ALA A 16 55.75 -37.01 -68.41
C ALA A 16 55.71 -35.57 -67.89
N SER A 17 56.05 -34.56 -68.71
CA SER A 17 55.90 -33.13 -68.38
C SER A 17 54.46 -32.61 -68.57
N ARG A 18 53.49 -33.47 -68.94
CA ARG A 18 52.07 -33.13 -69.17
C ARG A 18 51.40 -32.33 -68.04
N PRO A 19 51.57 -32.66 -66.74
CA PRO A 19 50.97 -31.87 -65.67
C PRO A 19 51.49 -30.43 -65.66
N THR A 20 52.78 -30.25 -65.91
CA THR A 20 53.42 -28.93 -66.01
C THR A 20 52.93 -28.15 -67.22
N ALA A 21 52.71 -28.81 -68.36
CA ALA A 21 52.16 -28.17 -69.57
C ALA A 21 50.74 -27.64 -69.37
N ARG A 22 49.85 -28.45 -68.76
CA ARG A 22 48.49 -28.02 -68.38
C ARG A 22 48.52 -26.87 -67.39
N HIS A 23 49.37 -26.98 -66.37
CA HIS A 23 49.52 -25.95 -65.35
C HIS A 23 50.04 -24.63 -65.90
N LEU A 24 50.99 -24.68 -66.83
CA LEU A 24 51.48 -23.51 -67.57
C LEU A 24 50.35 -22.88 -68.39
N LYS A 25 49.57 -23.68 -69.16
CA LYS A 25 48.40 -23.20 -69.92
C LYS A 25 47.41 -22.48 -69.00
N GLU A 26 46.99 -23.11 -67.89
CA GLU A 26 46.09 -22.52 -66.90
C GLU A 26 46.63 -21.20 -66.31
N ARG A 27 47.92 -21.15 -65.99
CA ARG A 27 48.56 -19.96 -65.40
C ARG A 27 48.70 -18.82 -66.40
N LEU A 28 49.08 -19.12 -67.65
CA LEU A 28 49.13 -18.15 -68.74
C LEU A 28 47.73 -17.58 -69.02
N TYR A 29 46.68 -18.41 -69.06
CA TYR A 29 45.29 -17.92 -69.16
C TYR A 29 44.87 -17.07 -67.96
N ALA A 30 45.21 -17.49 -66.74
CA ALA A 30 44.87 -16.76 -65.51
C ALA A 30 45.59 -15.41 -65.39
N VAL A 31 46.72 -15.23 -66.08
CA VAL A 31 47.44 -13.94 -66.20
C VAL A 31 46.90 -13.14 -67.38
N ALA A 32 46.78 -13.73 -68.57
CA ALA A 32 46.24 -13.07 -69.76
C ALA A 32 44.83 -12.50 -69.51
N GLY A 33 43.92 -13.30 -68.95
CA GLY A 33 42.52 -12.90 -68.68
C GLY A 33 42.34 -11.81 -67.61
N ARG A 34 43.40 -11.37 -66.91
CA ARG A 34 43.35 -10.18 -66.04
C ARG A 34 43.54 -8.87 -66.79
N HIS A 35 44.20 -8.91 -67.95
CA HIS A 35 44.56 -7.73 -68.73
C HIS A 35 43.85 -7.69 -70.10
N GLU A 36 43.62 -8.85 -70.72
CA GLU A 36 42.77 -8.97 -71.92
C GLU A 36 41.28 -8.95 -71.57
N ARG A 37 40.59 -7.84 -71.87
CA ARG A 37 39.14 -7.84 -72.03
C ARG A 37 38.73 -8.21 -73.46
N GLY A 38 38.98 -9.47 -73.84
CA GLY A 38 38.26 -10.13 -74.93
C GLY A 38 38.85 -10.10 -76.33
N THR A 39 40.16 -10.34 -76.52
CA THR A 39 40.82 -10.33 -77.85
C THR A 39 41.75 -11.52 -78.13
N GLY A 40 41.24 -12.74 -78.02
CA GLY A 40 41.74 -13.84 -78.85
C GLY A 40 43.02 -14.55 -78.41
N PHE A 41 43.54 -14.34 -77.19
CA PHE A 41 44.62 -15.19 -76.65
C PHE A 41 44.20 -16.67 -76.60
N ARG A 42 44.87 -17.53 -77.37
CA ARG A 42 44.57 -18.96 -77.48
C ARG A 42 45.85 -19.78 -77.47
N LEU A 43 45.95 -20.74 -76.55
CA LEU A 43 47.09 -21.66 -76.44
C LEU A 43 46.62 -23.06 -76.83
N PHE A 44 47.24 -23.64 -77.86
CA PHE A 44 47.00 -25.04 -78.24
C PHE A 44 47.87 -25.96 -77.38
N LEU A 45 47.25 -26.99 -76.81
CA LEU A 45 47.89 -28.06 -76.06
C LEU A 45 47.15 -29.36 -76.39
N ASP A 46 47.83 -30.20 -77.19
CA ASP A 46 47.43 -31.49 -77.74
C ASP A 46 46.13 -32.10 -77.15
N GLU A 47 46.21 -32.73 -75.97
CA GLU A 47 45.07 -33.43 -75.34
C GLU A 47 43.81 -32.55 -75.09
N SER A 48 43.95 -31.24 -74.94
CA SER A 48 42.87 -30.35 -74.50
C SER A 48 42.12 -29.60 -75.60
N ASP A 49 42.68 -29.54 -76.81
CA ASP A 49 42.09 -28.76 -77.93
C ASP A 49 41.91 -29.57 -79.24
N LEU A 50 42.35 -30.83 -79.27
CA LEU A 50 42.14 -31.77 -80.39
C LEU A 50 40.67 -32.13 -80.62
N ARG A 51 40.37 -32.53 -81.87
CA ARG A 51 39.09 -33.07 -82.30
C ARG A 51 39.24 -34.54 -82.72
N PRO A 52 38.13 -35.29 -82.91
CA PRO A 52 38.22 -36.65 -83.45
C PRO A 52 38.63 -36.62 -84.93
N GLY A 53 39.86 -37.09 -85.24
CA GLY A 53 40.41 -37.08 -86.60
C GLY A 53 41.81 -37.72 -86.70
N PRO A 54 42.47 -37.62 -87.87
CA PRO A 54 43.85 -38.08 -88.05
C PRO A 54 44.84 -37.19 -87.26
N LEU A 55 45.23 -37.68 -86.08
CA LEU A 55 46.05 -37.00 -85.08
C LEU A 55 47.24 -36.20 -85.65
N ALA A 56 48.04 -36.83 -86.51
CA ALA A 56 49.25 -36.21 -87.06
C ALA A 56 49.00 -35.11 -88.10
N GLU A 57 47.80 -35.02 -88.68
CA GLU A 57 47.40 -33.91 -89.55
C GLU A 57 46.83 -32.75 -88.74
N GLU A 58 46.07 -33.06 -87.67
CA GLU A 58 45.49 -32.02 -86.81
C GLU A 58 46.57 -31.28 -86.01
N ILE A 59 47.57 -31.99 -85.49
CA ILE A 59 48.69 -31.37 -84.75
C ILE A 59 49.55 -30.50 -85.67
N ARG A 60 49.90 -30.97 -86.87
CA ARG A 60 50.59 -30.15 -87.89
C ARG A 60 49.78 -28.91 -88.26
N GLY A 61 48.47 -29.08 -88.52
CA GLY A 61 47.59 -27.95 -88.80
C GLY A 61 47.46 -26.96 -87.62
N ALA A 62 47.54 -27.44 -86.38
CA ALA A 62 47.55 -26.57 -85.19
C ALA A 62 48.88 -25.82 -85.03
N LEU A 63 50.02 -26.47 -85.31
CA LEU A 63 51.33 -25.85 -85.41
C LEU A 63 51.33 -24.75 -86.49
N ASP A 64 50.88 -25.05 -87.70
CA ASP A 64 50.86 -24.09 -88.83
C ASP A 64 49.95 -22.89 -88.57
N ARG A 65 48.91 -23.04 -87.73
CA ARG A 65 48.02 -21.94 -87.29
C ARG A 65 48.49 -21.22 -86.01
N SER A 66 49.63 -21.60 -85.43
CA SER A 66 50.16 -21.01 -84.21
C SER A 66 51.18 -19.91 -84.50
N ARG A 67 51.08 -18.76 -83.81
CA ARG A 67 52.02 -17.64 -83.97
C ARG A 67 53.40 -17.94 -83.36
N PHE A 68 53.44 -18.68 -82.25
CA PHE A 68 54.65 -19.09 -81.54
C PHE A 68 54.66 -20.60 -81.27
N LEU A 69 55.85 -21.19 -81.14
CA LEU A 69 56.06 -22.53 -80.62
C LEU A 69 56.73 -22.42 -79.24
N VAL A 70 56.08 -22.93 -78.19
CA VAL A 70 56.63 -22.99 -76.83
C VAL A 70 57.06 -24.43 -76.56
N VAL A 71 58.36 -24.67 -76.39
CA VAL A 71 58.91 -26.02 -76.16
C VAL A 71 59.26 -26.19 -74.68
N LEU A 72 58.67 -27.22 -74.04
CA LEU A 72 58.98 -27.58 -72.66
C LEU A 72 60.15 -28.55 -72.61
N LEU A 73 61.29 -28.05 -72.13
CA LEU A 73 62.53 -28.81 -72.00
C LEU A 73 62.68 -29.37 -70.58
N ASP A 74 62.76 -30.69 -70.52
CA ASP A 74 62.88 -31.55 -69.34
C ASP A 74 63.95 -32.62 -69.61
N THR A 75 64.40 -33.37 -68.61
CA THR A 75 65.48 -34.35 -68.73
C THR A 75 65.19 -35.45 -69.77
N ASP A 76 63.91 -35.78 -70.00
CA ASP A 76 63.48 -36.76 -71.02
C ASP A 76 63.11 -36.14 -72.38
N THR A 77 62.97 -34.81 -72.48
CA THR A 77 62.55 -34.16 -73.75
C THR A 77 63.48 -34.48 -74.94
N PRO A 78 64.82 -34.57 -74.80
CA PRO A 78 65.72 -34.93 -75.90
C PRO A 78 65.43 -36.29 -76.55
N ARG A 79 64.80 -37.22 -75.81
CA ARG A 79 64.44 -38.56 -76.29
C ARG A 79 63.04 -38.64 -76.90
N SER A 80 62.25 -37.56 -76.84
CA SER A 80 60.91 -37.53 -77.39
C SER A 80 60.96 -37.36 -78.91
N GLU A 81 60.76 -38.46 -79.66
CA GLU A 81 60.63 -38.42 -81.12
C GLU A 81 59.54 -37.45 -81.57
N TRP A 82 58.45 -37.35 -80.80
CA TRP A 82 57.33 -36.47 -81.09
C TRP A 82 57.70 -34.98 -81.01
N VAL A 83 58.26 -34.51 -79.89
CA VAL A 83 58.73 -33.12 -79.74
C VAL A 83 59.78 -32.77 -80.80
N ASN A 84 60.67 -33.71 -81.10
CA ASN A 84 61.70 -33.56 -82.12
C ASN A 84 61.09 -33.37 -83.52
N GLU A 85 60.00 -34.08 -83.84
CA GLU A 85 59.26 -33.95 -85.10
C GLU A 85 58.42 -32.67 -85.18
N GLU A 86 57.77 -32.24 -84.09
CA GLU A 86 57.05 -30.96 -84.02
C GLU A 86 58.01 -29.77 -84.28
N ILE A 87 59.22 -29.82 -83.72
CA ILE A 87 60.26 -28.81 -83.92
C ILE A 87 60.76 -28.83 -85.38
N ARG A 88 61.01 -30.01 -85.97
CA ARG A 88 61.36 -30.10 -87.40
C ARG A 88 60.26 -29.54 -88.30
N HIS A 89 59.00 -29.90 -88.04
CA HIS A 89 57.86 -29.41 -88.81
C HIS A 89 57.75 -27.88 -88.73
N TRP A 90 57.89 -27.31 -87.52
CA TRP A 90 57.91 -25.85 -87.33
C TRP A 90 59.02 -25.14 -88.10
N LEU A 91 60.25 -25.69 -88.08
CA LEU A 91 61.41 -25.12 -88.77
C LEU A 91 61.36 -25.33 -90.29
N ALA A 92 60.63 -26.33 -90.78
CA ALA A 92 60.44 -26.62 -92.20
C ALA A 92 59.21 -25.91 -92.81
N SER A 93 58.23 -25.52 -91.99
CA SER A 93 57.07 -24.73 -92.42
C SER A 93 57.34 -23.22 -92.29
N THR A 94 56.31 -22.38 -92.20
CA THR A 94 56.46 -20.92 -92.06
C THR A 94 56.86 -20.45 -90.64
N GLY A 95 57.34 -21.38 -89.79
CA GLY A 95 57.80 -21.08 -88.44
C GLY A 95 59.17 -20.43 -88.42
N HIS A 96 59.28 -19.24 -87.82
CA HIS A 96 60.56 -18.57 -87.61
C HIS A 96 61.17 -18.95 -86.25
N VAL A 97 62.50 -19.05 -86.22
CA VAL A 97 63.32 -19.34 -85.03
C VAL A 97 63.05 -18.34 -83.90
N ASP A 98 62.91 -17.04 -84.20
CA ASP A 98 62.60 -15.97 -83.21
C ASP A 98 61.24 -16.13 -82.49
N ARG A 99 60.39 -17.04 -82.99
CA ARG A 99 59.07 -17.36 -82.43
C ARG A 99 59.03 -18.74 -81.76
N LEU A 100 60.19 -19.40 -81.66
CA LEU A 100 60.38 -20.60 -80.86
C LEU A 100 60.88 -20.16 -79.47
N VAL A 101 60.08 -20.45 -78.43
CA VAL A 101 60.35 -20.07 -77.04
C VAL A 101 60.66 -21.31 -76.22
N LEU A 102 61.83 -21.32 -75.58
CA LEU A 102 62.28 -22.43 -74.75
C LEU A 102 61.88 -22.21 -73.29
N VAL A 103 61.24 -23.20 -72.67
CA VAL A 103 60.85 -23.17 -71.26
C VAL A 103 61.45 -24.38 -70.56
N ARG A 104 62.35 -24.15 -69.61
CA ARG A 104 62.92 -25.19 -68.77
C ARG A 104 61.91 -25.58 -67.69
N VAL A 105 61.57 -26.86 -67.62
CA VAL A 105 60.67 -27.41 -66.59
C VAL A 105 61.33 -28.44 -65.67
N GLY A 106 62.49 -28.99 -66.07
CA GLY A 106 63.26 -29.98 -65.32
C GLY A 106 64.71 -29.58 -65.04
N GLU A 107 65.47 -30.51 -64.45
CA GLU A 107 66.91 -30.35 -64.20
C GLU A 107 67.70 -30.69 -65.47
N ILE A 108 67.84 -29.69 -66.32
CA ILE A 108 68.66 -29.71 -67.53
C ILE A 108 69.55 -28.48 -67.60
N ASP A 109 70.73 -28.69 -68.17
CA ASP A 109 71.66 -27.62 -68.51
C ASP A 109 71.32 -27.06 -69.89
N LEU A 110 71.06 -25.76 -69.94
CA LEU A 110 70.78 -24.98 -71.16
C LEU A 110 71.77 -23.81 -71.27
N SER A 111 72.98 -23.99 -70.74
CA SER A 111 74.10 -23.08 -70.96
C SER A 111 74.51 -23.08 -72.44
N TRP A 112 74.95 -21.91 -72.89
CA TRP A 112 75.38 -21.66 -74.26
C TRP A 112 76.90 -21.73 -74.37
N ASP A 113 77.39 -22.22 -75.50
CA ASP A 113 78.81 -22.27 -75.85
C ASP A 113 79.05 -21.37 -77.08
N ASP A 114 79.61 -20.18 -76.83
CA ASP A 114 79.84 -19.16 -77.86
C ASP A 114 80.82 -19.60 -78.95
N ASP A 115 81.82 -20.43 -78.62
CA ASP A 115 82.79 -20.94 -79.59
C ASP A 115 82.13 -21.94 -80.55
N ARG A 116 81.16 -22.72 -80.06
CA ARG A 116 80.39 -23.69 -80.86
C ARG A 116 79.16 -23.10 -81.53
N ARG A 117 78.67 -21.95 -81.05
CA ARG A 117 77.38 -21.34 -81.38
C ARG A 117 76.22 -22.34 -81.29
N ASP A 118 76.20 -23.09 -80.20
CA ASP A 118 75.17 -24.07 -79.87
C ASP A 118 75.10 -24.26 -78.34
N PHE A 119 74.18 -25.09 -77.85
CA PHE A 119 74.13 -25.47 -76.44
C PHE A 119 75.41 -26.20 -76.00
N ALA A 120 75.96 -25.83 -74.83
CA ALA A 120 77.18 -26.42 -74.28
C ALA A 120 77.07 -27.92 -74.03
N VAL A 121 75.85 -28.40 -73.76
CA VAL A 121 75.49 -29.83 -73.69
C VAL A 121 74.45 -30.13 -74.77
N PRO A 122 74.84 -30.44 -76.03
CA PRO A 122 73.89 -30.69 -77.12
C PRO A 122 72.92 -31.84 -76.83
N ASP A 123 73.32 -32.82 -76.02
CA ASP A 123 72.48 -33.95 -75.61
C ASP A 123 71.42 -33.61 -74.54
N ALA A 124 71.44 -32.39 -73.99
CA ALA A 124 70.38 -31.88 -73.12
C ALA A 124 69.18 -31.29 -73.89
N VAL A 125 69.25 -31.20 -75.23
CA VAL A 125 68.16 -30.72 -76.10
C VAL A 125 67.79 -31.73 -77.22
N PRO A 126 66.52 -31.71 -77.71
CA PRO A 126 66.13 -32.42 -78.93
C PRO A 126 67.09 -32.17 -80.09
N ALA A 127 67.37 -33.20 -80.88
CA ALA A 127 68.31 -33.12 -82.00
C ALA A 127 67.94 -32.02 -83.02
N ALA A 128 66.65 -31.73 -83.18
CA ALA A 128 66.14 -30.68 -84.06
C ALA A 128 66.35 -29.23 -83.56
N LEU A 129 66.94 -29.00 -82.38
CA LEU A 129 67.35 -27.67 -81.91
C LEU A 129 68.85 -27.40 -82.01
N ARG A 130 69.66 -28.43 -82.28
CA ARG A 130 71.13 -28.33 -82.33
C ARG A 130 71.56 -27.56 -83.58
N GLY A 131 72.37 -26.53 -83.41
CA GLY A 131 72.85 -25.67 -84.50
C GLY A 131 71.77 -24.85 -85.23
N VAL A 132 70.57 -24.70 -84.64
CA VAL A 132 69.46 -23.91 -85.23
C VAL A 132 69.56 -22.42 -84.91
N PHE A 133 70.18 -22.07 -83.79
CA PHE A 133 70.26 -20.69 -83.30
C PHE A 133 71.63 -20.08 -83.65
N GLU A 134 71.66 -18.87 -84.21
CA GLU A 134 72.93 -18.18 -84.51
C GLU A 134 73.54 -17.48 -83.29
N VAL A 135 72.73 -17.23 -82.25
CA VAL A 135 73.05 -16.52 -81.00
C VAL A 135 72.28 -17.12 -79.82
N GLU A 136 72.80 -16.95 -78.59
CA GLU A 136 72.18 -17.45 -77.36
C GLU A 136 70.69 -17.09 -77.25
N GLN A 137 69.86 -18.11 -77.04
CA GLN A 137 68.42 -17.91 -76.81
C GLN A 137 68.09 -17.88 -75.33
N LYS A 138 67.43 -16.79 -74.91
CA LYS A 138 66.92 -16.67 -73.56
C LYS A 138 65.72 -17.60 -73.33
N TRP A 139 65.92 -18.61 -72.51
CA TRP A 139 64.88 -19.52 -72.02
C TRP A 139 64.26 -19.04 -70.71
N ILE A 140 63.12 -19.63 -70.35
CA ILE A 140 62.33 -19.28 -69.15
C ILE A 140 62.33 -20.45 -68.16
N ASP A 141 62.67 -20.21 -66.90
CA ASP A 141 62.65 -21.24 -65.85
C ASP A 141 61.23 -21.36 -65.25
N HIS A 142 60.62 -22.53 -65.36
CA HIS A 142 59.31 -22.85 -64.78
C HIS A 142 59.43 -24.07 -63.86
N ARG A 143 59.80 -23.82 -62.60
CA ARG A 143 59.91 -24.86 -61.56
C ARG A 143 58.64 -24.91 -60.68
N PRO A 144 58.17 -26.09 -60.23
CA PRO A 144 56.88 -26.23 -59.54
C PRO A 144 56.84 -25.76 -58.07
N ARG A 145 57.84 -25.02 -57.58
CA ARG A 145 57.87 -24.46 -56.20
C ARG A 145 57.82 -22.93 -56.24
N TRP A 146 56.62 -22.38 -56.04
CA TRP A 146 56.39 -20.94 -56.22
C TRP A 146 56.94 -20.03 -55.13
N SER A 147 57.54 -18.94 -55.61
CA SER A 147 57.79 -17.67 -54.95
C SER A 147 57.12 -16.54 -55.76
N TRP A 148 57.06 -15.33 -55.19
CA TRP A 148 56.54 -14.15 -55.90
C TRP A 148 57.39 -13.73 -57.11
N ARG A 149 58.63 -14.22 -57.24
CA ARG A 149 59.52 -13.93 -58.37
C ARG A 149 59.12 -14.70 -59.64
N ASP A 150 58.51 -15.88 -59.50
CA ASP A 150 58.12 -16.72 -60.64
C ASP A 150 56.97 -16.12 -61.44
N SER A 151 56.17 -15.24 -60.81
CA SER A 151 55.18 -14.40 -61.50
C SER A 151 55.80 -13.50 -62.55
N ALA A 152 57.05 -13.03 -62.38
CA ALA A 152 57.70 -12.17 -63.35
C ALA A 152 58.16 -12.94 -64.61
N ALA A 153 58.62 -14.18 -64.44
CA ALA A 153 58.97 -15.06 -65.55
C ALA A 153 57.74 -15.42 -66.39
N LEU A 154 56.62 -15.74 -65.73
CA LEU A 154 55.36 -16.08 -66.40
C LEU A 154 54.68 -14.84 -67.03
N VAL A 155 54.78 -13.66 -66.40
CA VAL A 155 54.37 -12.39 -67.02
C VAL A 155 55.24 -12.05 -68.23
N ALA A 156 56.56 -12.29 -68.19
CA ALA A 156 57.44 -12.09 -69.34
C ALA A 156 57.09 -13.03 -70.52
N LEU A 157 56.72 -14.29 -70.23
CA LEU A 157 56.21 -15.22 -71.25
C LEU A 157 54.90 -14.71 -71.86
N CYS A 158 53.90 -14.37 -71.02
CA CYS A 158 52.65 -13.75 -71.50
C CYS A 158 52.92 -12.51 -72.35
N ALA A 159 53.76 -11.59 -71.89
CA ALA A 159 54.11 -10.36 -72.58
C ALA A 159 54.77 -10.62 -73.94
N ARG A 160 55.69 -11.60 -74.04
CA ARG A 160 56.31 -12.02 -75.31
C ARG A 160 55.29 -12.62 -76.28
N LEU A 161 54.37 -13.45 -75.81
CA LEU A 161 53.32 -14.06 -76.63
C LEU A 161 52.27 -13.03 -77.09
N MET A 162 51.99 -12.02 -76.26
CA MET A 162 51.07 -10.91 -76.53
C MET A 162 51.69 -9.75 -77.32
N ASP A 163 53.00 -9.74 -77.52
CA ASP A 163 53.76 -8.66 -78.18
C ASP A 163 53.73 -7.32 -77.42
N VAL A 164 53.81 -7.37 -76.09
CA VAL A 164 53.73 -6.22 -75.17
C VAL A 164 55.01 -6.11 -74.33
N GLN A 165 55.39 -4.89 -73.92
CA GLN A 165 56.51 -4.65 -73.00
C GLN A 165 56.27 -5.27 -71.60
N PRO A 166 57.17 -6.13 -71.07
CA PRO A 166 56.98 -6.78 -69.76
C PRO A 166 56.90 -5.81 -68.56
N SER A 167 57.49 -4.61 -68.67
CA SER A 167 57.49 -3.59 -67.62
C SER A 167 56.10 -3.11 -67.26
N ASP A 168 55.25 -2.88 -68.26
CA ASP A 168 53.95 -2.24 -68.10
C ASP A 168 52.97 -3.21 -67.43
N TYR A 169 53.08 -4.50 -67.80
CA TYR A 169 52.31 -5.61 -67.26
C TYR A 169 52.56 -5.83 -65.75
N LEU A 170 53.83 -5.72 -65.30
CA LEU A 170 54.20 -5.81 -63.88
C LEU A 170 53.68 -4.62 -63.04
N ILE A 171 53.63 -3.43 -63.64
CA ILE A 171 53.08 -2.23 -62.99
C ILE A 171 51.56 -2.37 -62.78
N GLU A 172 50.85 -3.02 -63.70
CA GLU A 172 49.41 -3.25 -63.55
C GLU A 172 49.05 -4.31 -62.48
N GLU A 173 49.73 -5.46 -62.44
CA GLU A 173 49.48 -6.48 -61.41
C GLU A 173 49.80 -5.94 -60.00
N THR A 174 50.88 -5.17 -59.83
CA THR A 174 51.19 -4.51 -58.53
C THR A 174 50.15 -3.45 -58.15
N ARG A 175 49.57 -2.72 -59.11
CA ARG A 175 48.43 -1.81 -58.89
C ARG A 175 47.17 -2.57 -58.49
N TYR A 176 46.88 -3.71 -59.10
CA TYR A 176 45.73 -4.56 -58.78
C TYR A 176 45.79 -5.09 -57.34
N GLN A 177 46.92 -5.69 -56.96
CA GLN A 177 47.13 -6.21 -55.60
C GLN A 177 47.01 -5.11 -54.53
N ARG A 178 47.61 -3.93 -54.77
CA ARG A 178 47.50 -2.77 -53.86
C ARG A 178 46.09 -2.21 -53.75
N ARG A 179 45.27 -2.28 -54.79
CA ARG A 179 43.83 -1.91 -54.72
C ARG A 179 43.07 -2.91 -53.85
N ARG A 180 43.26 -4.22 -54.08
CA ARG A 180 42.58 -5.29 -53.34
C ARG A 180 42.89 -5.26 -51.83
N THR A 181 44.15 -5.03 -51.44
CA THR A 181 44.51 -4.92 -50.01
C THR A 181 43.92 -3.68 -49.37
N ARG A 182 43.97 -2.52 -50.03
CA ARG A 182 43.33 -1.29 -49.54
C ARG A 182 41.81 -1.42 -49.38
N THR A 183 41.11 -2.06 -50.32
CA THR A 183 39.67 -2.32 -50.19
C THR A 183 39.37 -3.28 -49.03
N ALA A 184 40.18 -4.34 -48.86
CA ALA A 184 39.99 -5.28 -47.75
C ALA A 184 40.25 -4.63 -46.38
N GLN A 185 41.28 -3.78 -46.27
CA GLN A 185 41.56 -2.99 -45.06
C GLN A 185 40.45 -1.98 -44.77
N GLY A 186 39.90 -1.32 -45.80
CA GLY A 186 38.76 -0.42 -45.66
C GLY A 186 37.51 -1.13 -45.13
N VAL A 187 37.17 -2.29 -45.70
CA VAL A 187 36.04 -3.12 -45.21
C VAL A 187 36.28 -3.57 -43.76
N ALA A 188 37.47 -4.07 -43.44
CA ALA A 188 37.79 -4.50 -42.07
C ALA A 188 37.69 -3.35 -41.05
N ALA A 189 38.18 -2.15 -41.40
CA ALA A 189 38.07 -0.98 -40.54
C ALA A 189 36.61 -0.55 -40.32
N VAL A 190 35.78 -0.52 -41.38
CA VAL A 190 34.35 -0.22 -41.28
C VAL A 190 33.62 -1.28 -40.43
N THR A 191 33.90 -2.57 -40.64
CA THR A 191 33.32 -3.66 -39.83
C THR A 191 33.72 -3.56 -38.36
N LEU A 192 34.96 -3.19 -38.05
CA LEU A 192 35.41 -2.98 -36.68
C LEU A 192 34.69 -1.79 -36.01
N VAL A 193 34.54 -0.67 -36.73
CA VAL A 193 33.78 0.49 -36.24
C VAL A 193 32.32 0.12 -35.99
N LEU A 194 31.68 -0.60 -36.92
CA LEU A 194 30.31 -1.08 -36.75
C LEU A 194 30.16 -2.05 -35.56
N LEU A 195 31.13 -2.92 -35.32
CA LEU A 195 31.15 -3.81 -34.16
C LEU A 195 31.25 -3.02 -32.84
N VAL A 196 32.13 -2.02 -32.77
CA VAL A 196 32.25 -1.14 -31.59
C VAL A 196 30.94 -0.38 -31.34
N VAL A 197 30.33 0.18 -32.38
CA VAL A 197 29.02 0.86 -32.28
C VAL A 197 27.93 -0.10 -31.79
N ALA A 198 27.89 -1.33 -32.31
CA ALA A 198 26.92 -2.34 -31.88
C ALA A 198 27.12 -2.76 -30.41
N LEU A 199 28.36 -2.89 -29.94
CA LEU A 199 28.67 -3.20 -28.53
C LEU A 199 28.26 -2.05 -27.59
N VAL A 200 28.56 -0.81 -27.96
CA VAL A 200 28.14 0.38 -27.18
C VAL A 200 26.61 0.48 -27.14
N ALA A 201 25.93 0.30 -28.28
CA ALA A 201 24.47 0.28 -28.35
C ALA A 201 23.87 -0.84 -27.49
N GLY A 202 24.50 -2.02 -27.44
CA GLY A 202 24.10 -3.13 -26.58
C GLY A 202 24.19 -2.79 -25.08
N VAL A 203 25.28 -2.17 -24.63
CA VAL A 203 25.44 -1.72 -23.23
C VAL A 203 24.41 -0.66 -22.86
N VAL A 204 24.18 0.32 -23.74
CA VAL A 204 23.14 1.35 -23.54
C VAL A 204 21.75 0.72 -23.49
N ALA A 205 21.44 -0.23 -24.39
CA ALA A 205 20.15 -0.92 -24.39
C ALA A 205 19.91 -1.73 -23.09
N VAL A 206 20.94 -2.38 -22.54
CA VAL A 206 20.82 -3.10 -21.25
C VAL A 206 20.63 -2.13 -20.08
N ARG A 207 21.35 -1.00 -20.04
CA ARG A 207 21.15 0.04 -19.01
C ARG A 207 19.76 0.64 -19.08
N ASN A 208 19.33 1.08 -20.27
CA ASN A 208 17.99 1.62 -20.50
C ASN A 208 16.90 0.60 -20.14
N ARG A 209 17.13 -0.70 -20.38
CA ARG A 209 16.21 -1.77 -19.94
C ARG A 209 16.16 -1.89 -18.42
N GLN A 210 17.30 -1.92 -17.73
CA GLN A 210 17.34 -2.00 -16.26
C GLN A 210 16.69 -0.79 -15.59
N GLU A 211 16.89 0.39 -16.16
CA GLU A 211 16.28 1.65 -15.71
C GLU A 211 14.77 1.64 -15.99
N ALA A 212 14.34 1.19 -17.17
CA ALA A 212 12.92 1.00 -17.48
C ALA A 212 12.25 -0.06 -16.59
N GLU A 213 12.93 -1.17 -16.25
CA GLU A 213 12.41 -2.20 -15.34
C GLU A 213 12.24 -1.65 -13.91
N ARG A 214 13.19 -0.85 -13.41
CA ARG A 214 13.09 -0.17 -12.10
C ARG A 214 11.96 0.87 -12.07
N ASN A 215 11.90 1.73 -13.08
CA ASN A 215 10.85 2.74 -13.18
C ASN A 215 9.46 2.08 -13.32
N ALA A 216 9.38 0.92 -13.97
CA ALA A 216 8.14 0.14 -14.08
C ALA A 216 7.75 -0.55 -12.76
N SER A 217 8.70 -1.06 -11.96
CA SER A 217 8.37 -1.59 -10.62
C SER A 217 7.93 -0.48 -9.67
N GLU A 218 8.59 0.67 -9.70
CA GLU A 218 8.23 1.82 -8.86
C GLU A 218 6.85 2.38 -9.23
N ALA A 219 6.56 2.56 -10.53
CA ALA A 219 5.24 3.00 -10.99
C ALA A 219 4.11 2.00 -10.63
N ARG A 220 4.39 0.70 -10.61
CA ARG A 220 3.44 -0.32 -10.14
C ARG A 220 3.20 -0.22 -8.64
N ALA A 221 4.25 -0.14 -7.84
CA ALA A 221 4.12 0.01 -6.39
C ALA A 221 3.37 1.29 -6.00
N GLN A 222 3.60 2.41 -6.72
CA GLN A 222 2.83 3.64 -6.54
C GLN A 222 1.35 3.48 -6.95
N ALA A 223 1.06 2.71 -8.01
CA ALA A 223 -0.32 2.40 -8.42
C ALA A 223 -1.04 1.49 -7.41
N ASP A 224 -0.42 0.39 -6.96
CA ASP A 224 -0.95 -0.48 -5.90
C ASP A 224 -1.19 0.31 -4.60
N ALA A 225 -0.28 1.23 -4.24
CA ALA A 225 -0.44 2.11 -3.08
C ALA A 225 -1.61 3.09 -3.25
N ALA A 226 -1.79 3.69 -4.43
CA ALA A 226 -2.91 4.56 -4.73
C ALA A 226 -4.25 3.79 -4.73
N GLU A 227 -4.30 2.58 -5.30
CA GLU A 227 -5.48 1.71 -5.22
C GLU A 227 -5.78 1.27 -3.78
N ALA A 228 -4.75 0.98 -2.96
CA ALA A 228 -4.93 0.66 -1.55
C ALA A 228 -5.64 1.79 -0.81
N LEU A 229 -5.21 3.03 -1.03
CA LEU A 229 -5.79 4.25 -0.47
C LEU A 229 -7.25 4.47 -0.90
N LEU A 230 -7.60 4.12 -2.14
CA LEU A 230 -8.99 4.14 -2.62
C LEU A 230 -9.84 2.98 -2.05
N ALA A 231 -9.22 1.87 -1.69
CA ALA A 231 -9.89 0.71 -1.09
C ALA A 231 -10.16 0.86 0.41
N VAL A 232 -9.34 1.63 1.14
CA VAL A 232 -9.47 1.88 2.60
C VAL A 232 -10.92 2.13 3.04
N PRO A 233 -11.69 3.03 2.40
CA PRO A 233 -12.98 3.44 2.94
C PRO A 233 -14.09 2.37 2.78
N GLY A 234 -13.91 1.42 1.86
CA GLY A 234 -14.90 0.37 1.56
C GLY A 234 -14.50 -1.03 2.04
N THR A 235 -13.25 -1.45 1.83
CA THR A 235 -12.75 -2.82 2.11
C THR A 235 -11.33 -2.78 2.71
N PRO A 236 -11.19 -2.56 4.03
CA PRO A 236 -9.91 -2.57 4.72
C PRO A 236 -9.02 -3.78 4.37
N THR A 237 -9.59 -4.99 4.24
CA THR A 237 -8.82 -6.18 3.85
C THR A 237 -8.15 -6.06 2.48
N ALA A 238 -8.84 -5.49 1.49
CA ALA A 238 -8.31 -5.30 0.13
C ALA A 238 -7.38 -4.08 0.02
N ALA A 239 -7.48 -3.14 0.96
CA ALA A 239 -6.51 -2.05 1.13
C ALA A 239 -5.19 -2.59 1.71
N ILE A 240 -5.27 -3.42 2.76
CA ILE A 240 -4.12 -4.09 3.37
C ILE A 240 -3.38 -4.95 2.33
N GLU A 241 -4.09 -5.78 1.56
CA GLU A 241 -3.44 -6.64 0.57
C GLU A 241 -2.67 -5.86 -0.51
N ARG A 242 -3.26 -4.79 -1.05
CA ARG A 242 -2.62 -3.94 -2.06
C ARG A 242 -1.41 -3.19 -1.49
N VAL A 243 -1.52 -2.63 -0.29
CA VAL A 243 -0.41 -1.86 0.28
C VAL A 243 0.76 -2.76 0.69
N LEU A 244 0.49 -3.99 1.11
CA LEU A 244 1.52 -5.00 1.36
C LEU A 244 2.19 -5.47 0.06
N ARG A 245 1.46 -5.53 -1.06
CA ARG A 245 2.03 -5.75 -2.40
C ARG A 245 2.92 -4.59 -2.83
N ALA A 246 2.45 -3.35 -2.71
CA ALA A 246 3.26 -2.16 -2.99
C ALA A 246 4.56 -2.14 -2.17
N ALA A 247 4.48 -2.44 -0.88
CA ALA A 247 5.60 -2.50 0.07
C ALA A 247 6.60 -3.65 -0.18
N ARG A 248 6.26 -4.61 -1.05
CA ARG A 248 7.20 -5.64 -1.54
C ARG A 248 8.09 -5.11 -2.67
N ASP A 249 7.55 -4.23 -3.51
CA ASP A 249 8.16 -3.80 -4.77
C ASP A 249 8.84 -2.41 -4.66
N SER A 250 8.49 -1.57 -3.67
CA SER A 250 9.12 -0.27 -3.41
C SER A 250 9.06 0.13 -1.94
N ASP A 251 10.10 0.82 -1.46
CA ASP A 251 10.17 1.46 -0.14
C ASP A 251 9.98 2.99 -0.15
N SER A 252 9.50 3.50 -1.28
CA SER A 252 9.30 4.93 -1.54
C SER A 252 8.38 5.61 -0.50
N PRO A 253 8.55 6.93 -0.29
CA PRO A 253 7.73 7.70 0.65
C PRO A 253 6.22 7.58 0.41
N THR A 254 5.79 7.49 -0.86
CA THR A 254 4.37 7.31 -1.23
C THR A 254 3.80 5.97 -0.79
N VAL A 255 4.58 4.88 -0.88
CA VAL A 255 4.16 3.57 -0.37
C VAL A 255 4.09 3.60 1.16
N ARG A 256 5.05 4.24 1.81
CA ARG A 256 5.09 4.43 3.27
C ARG A 256 3.89 5.24 3.79
N SER A 257 3.57 6.38 3.15
CA SER A 257 2.41 7.19 3.51
C SER A 257 1.09 6.47 3.20
N ALA A 258 1.03 5.63 2.17
CA ALA A 258 -0.08 4.72 1.95
C ALA A 258 -0.23 3.66 3.07
N MET A 259 0.87 3.04 3.52
CA MET A 259 0.83 2.05 4.61
C MET A 259 0.33 2.66 5.92
N LEU A 260 0.78 3.88 6.27
CA LEU A 260 0.28 4.62 7.44
C LEU A 260 -1.23 4.89 7.35
N ALA A 261 -1.71 5.39 6.21
CA ALA A 261 -3.12 5.69 6.00
C ALA A 261 -4.00 4.42 5.98
N VAL A 262 -3.52 3.32 5.39
CA VAL A 262 -4.20 2.01 5.42
C VAL A 262 -4.23 1.45 6.84
N SER A 263 -3.13 1.60 7.58
CA SER A 263 -3.03 1.20 9.00
C SER A 263 -4.04 1.95 9.87
N GLN A 264 -4.17 3.28 9.72
CA GLN A 264 -5.21 4.02 10.41
C GLN A 264 -6.62 3.63 9.92
N GLY A 265 -6.87 3.61 8.61
CA GLY A 265 -8.19 3.31 8.07
C GLY A 265 -8.69 1.89 8.37
N SER A 266 -7.78 0.99 8.75
CA SER A 266 -8.09 -0.36 9.23
C SER A 266 -8.17 -0.48 10.76
N SER A 267 -8.13 0.64 11.52
CA SER A 267 -8.10 0.66 13.00
C SER A 267 -9.24 -0.11 13.68
N ARG A 268 -10.39 -0.24 12.99
CA ARG A 268 -11.56 -0.96 13.50
C ARG A 268 -11.63 -2.43 13.08
N LEU A 269 -10.81 -2.87 12.12
CA LEU A 269 -10.75 -4.27 11.72
C LEU A 269 -10.11 -5.09 12.84
N GLU A 270 -10.94 -5.86 13.56
CA GLU A 270 -10.42 -6.78 14.58
C GLU A 270 -9.83 -8.03 13.93
N HIS A 271 -10.57 -8.60 12.98
CA HIS A 271 -10.30 -9.88 12.32
C HIS A 271 -10.90 -9.93 10.91
N ALA A 272 -10.30 -10.72 10.02
CA ALA A 272 -10.79 -10.97 8.67
C ALA A 272 -10.76 -12.47 8.32
N LEU A 273 -11.92 -13.05 8.08
CA LEU A 273 -12.13 -14.50 8.01
C LEU A 273 -12.38 -14.93 6.56
N ARG A 274 -11.41 -15.61 5.94
CA ARG A 274 -11.52 -16.06 4.54
C ARG A 274 -12.54 -17.19 4.39
N HIS A 275 -13.43 -17.07 3.40
CA HIS A 275 -14.39 -18.12 3.03
C HIS A 275 -14.64 -18.14 1.51
N PRO A 276 -14.95 -19.30 0.91
CA PRO A 276 -15.62 -19.40 -0.38
C PRO A 276 -17.15 -19.52 -0.20
N GLY A 277 -17.92 -18.82 -1.03
CA GLY A 277 -19.34 -19.14 -1.31
C GLY A 277 -20.30 -19.12 -0.11
N LEU A 278 -20.05 -18.25 0.89
CA LEU A 278 -21.04 -17.95 1.93
C LEU A 278 -21.76 -16.66 1.54
N THR A 279 -23.03 -16.56 1.89
CA THR A 279 -23.95 -15.50 1.45
C THR A 279 -24.61 -14.76 2.60
N ASP A 280 -24.62 -15.33 3.81
CA ASP A 280 -25.30 -14.77 4.98
C ASP A 280 -24.60 -15.18 6.29
N LEU A 281 -24.85 -14.45 7.39
CA LEU A 281 -24.13 -14.61 8.66
C LEU A 281 -24.91 -14.11 9.89
N ALA A 282 -24.59 -14.67 11.06
CA ALA A 282 -25.17 -14.29 12.35
C ALA A 282 -24.18 -14.51 13.51
N PHE A 283 -24.20 -13.62 14.50
CA PHE A 283 -23.48 -13.86 15.75
C PHE A 283 -24.23 -14.86 16.65
N ALA A 284 -23.49 -15.72 17.34
CA ALA A 284 -24.02 -16.53 18.42
C ALA A 284 -24.45 -15.65 19.62
N PRO A 285 -25.33 -16.15 20.50
CA PRO A 285 -25.97 -15.33 21.54
C PRO A 285 -24.98 -14.76 22.58
N ASP A 286 -23.84 -15.42 22.75
CA ASP A 286 -22.76 -15.00 23.65
C ASP A 286 -21.82 -13.95 23.03
N SER A 287 -22.02 -13.56 21.78
CA SER A 287 -21.17 -12.64 21.00
C SER A 287 -19.70 -13.11 20.84
N ARG A 288 -19.41 -14.39 21.06
CA ARG A 288 -18.05 -14.97 20.94
C ARG A 288 -17.85 -15.82 19.70
N GLU A 289 -18.93 -16.32 19.11
CA GLU A 289 -18.87 -17.08 17.86
C GLU A 289 -19.63 -16.34 16.76
N LEU A 290 -19.09 -16.39 15.55
CA LEU A 290 -19.72 -15.93 14.33
C LEU A 290 -20.05 -17.15 13.47
N LEU A 291 -21.31 -17.29 13.06
CA LEU A 291 -21.79 -18.28 12.11
C LEU A 291 -21.94 -17.62 10.75
N ALA A 292 -21.58 -18.31 9.67
CA ALA A 292 -21.90 -17.89 8.31
C ALA A 292 -22.24 -19.11 7.44
N TRP A 293 -23.13 -18.92 6.47
CA TRP A 293 -23.66 -19.99 5.64
C TRP A 293 -23.87 -19.54 4.18
N GLY A 294 -23.93 -20.51 3.27
CA GLY A 294 -24.21 -20.26 1.86
C GLY A 294 -24.52 -21.52 1.06
N ARG A 295 -25.25 -21.34 -0.02
CA ARG A 295 -25.80 -22.43 -0.84
C ARG A 295 -24.68 -23.15 -1.61
N GLN A 296 -24.59 -24.47 -1.43
CA GLN A 296 -23.67 -25.36 -2.13
C GLN A 296 -24.45 -26.51 -2.81
N GLY A 297 -25.09 -26.20 -3.93
CA GLY A 297 -25.98 -27.13 -4.64
C GLY A 297 -27.31 -27.32 -3.89
N GLU A 298 -27.64 -28.56 -3.55
CA GLU A 298 -28.81 -28.93 -2.72
C GLU A 298 -28.52 -28.93 -1.20
N ARG A 299 -27.30 -28.57 -0.81
CA ARG A 299 -26.87 -28.44 0.59
C ARG A 299 -26.53 -26.98 0.88
N THR A 300 -26.46 -26.63 2.15
CA THR A 300 -25.94 -25.33 2.59
C THR A 300 -24.65 -25.57 3.37
N ALA A 301 -23.55 -24.96 2.91
CA ALA A 301 -22.31 -24.91 3.67
C ALA A 301 -22.52 -24.04 4.91
N VAL A 302 -22.08 -24.51 6.06
CA VAL A 302 -22.19 -23.80 7.34
C VAL A 302 -20.84 -23.83 8.02
N ARG A 303 -20.39 -22.65 8.44
CA ARG A 303 -19.11 -22.45 9.11
C ARG A 303 -19.29 -21.60 10.35
N SER A 304 -18.34 -21.74 11.27
CA SER A 304 -18.27 -20.84 12.40
C SER A 304 -16.84 -20.59 12.87
N TRP A 305 -16.64 -19.40 13.44
CA TRP A 305 -15.36 -18.97 13.99
C TRP A 305 -15.54 -18.40 15.39
N ASP A 306 -14.61 -18.74 16.27
CA ASP A 306 -14.38 -18.04 17.52
C ASP A 306 -13.83 -16.66 17.20
N VAL A 307 -14.62 -15.62 17.50
CA VAL A 307 -14.38 -14.25 17.08
C VAL A 307 -13.11 -13.68 17.69
N ALA A 308 -12.80 -14.03 18.94
CA ALA A 308 -11.63 -13.48 19.65
C ALA A 308 -10.30 -14.11 19.20
N THR A 309 -10.34 -15.35 18.69
CA THR A 309 -9.13 -16.09 18.27
C THR A 309 -9.02 -16.29 16.76
N SER A 310 -10.05 -15.92 15.98
CA SER A 310 -10.24 -16.28 14.57
C SER A 310 -10.18 -17.80 14.29
N THR A 311 -10.29 -18.66 15.31
CA THR A 311 -10.21 -20.11 15.12
C THR A 311 -11.53 -20.65 14.57
N GLN A 312 -11.47 -21.33 13.43
CA GLN A 312 -12.65 -21.99 12.86
C GLN A 312 -13.06 -23.16 13.76
N ARG A 313 -14.32 -23.16 14.20
CA ARG A 313 -14.90 -24.17 15.11
C ARG A 313 -15.73 -25.21 14.36
N VAL A 314 -16.41 -24.82 13.28
CA VAL A 314 -17.19 -25.72 12.42
C VAL A 314 -16.89 -25.47 10.95
N ASP A 315 -16.80 -26.55 10.19
CA ASP A 315 -16.94 -26.61 8.73
C ASP A 315 -17.82 -27.82 8.41
N THR A 316 -19.03 -27.61 7.91
CA THR A 316 -19.96 -28.70 7.59
C THR A 316 -20.91 -28.30 6.46
N THR A 317 -21.67 -29.27 5.97
CA THR A 317 -22.77 -29.01 5.02
C THR A 317 -24.07 -29.59 5.55
N VAL A 318 -25.10 -28.75 5.64
CA VAL A 318 -26.44 -29.13 6.09
C VAL A 318 -27.27 -29.58 4.87
N PRO A 319 -28.03 -30.70 4.95
CA PRO A 319 -28.98 -31.13 3.91
C PRO A 319 -30.24 -30.25 3.91
N ALA A 320 -30.06 -28.96 3.64
CA ALA A 320 -31.09 -27.93 3.63
C ALA A 320 -30.78 -26.89 2.55
N THR A 321 -31.82 -26.28 1.98
CA THR A 321 -31.73 -25.11 1.10
C THR A 321 -32.43 -23.91 1.74
N GLY A 322 -32.09 -22.71 1.27
CA GLY A 322 -32.75 -21.47 1.71
C GLY A 322 -32.64 -21.22 3.22
N LEU A 323 -31.46 -21.43 3.81
CA LEU A 323 -31.25 -21.04 5.20
C LEU A 323 -31.37 -19.51 5.32
N SER A 324 -32.36 -19.05 6.08
CA SER A 324 -32.68 -17.63 6.28
C SER A 324 -32.35 -17.10 7.68
N ASP A 325 -32.09 -18.01 8.62
CA ASP A 325 -31.77 -17.71 10.02
C ASP A 325 -31.09 -18.95 10.63
N LEU A 326 -30.05 -18.76 11.43
CA LEU A 326 -29.21 -19.83 11.97
C LEU A 326 -28.59 -19.41 13.31
N THR A 327 -28.67 -20.26 14.33
CA THR A 327 -27.94 -20.06 15.58
C THR A 327 -27.41 -21.37 16.16
N ARG A 328 -26.37 -21.29 17.00
CA ARG A 328 -25.84 -22.44 17.74
C ARG A 328 -26.58 -22.63 19.05
N VAL A 329 -26.94 -23.87 19.34
CA VAL A 329 -27.63 -24.29 20.56
C VAL A 329 -26.80 -25.37 21.27
N GLY A 330 -25.96 -24.94 22.20
CA GLY A 330 -24.99 -25.84 22.85
C GLY A 330 -23.84 -26.26 21.92
N PRO A 331 -22.97 -27.22 22.33
CA PRO A 331 -21.75 -27.51 21.58
C PRO A 331 -22.01 -28.19 20.22
N ASN A 332 -22.99 -29.11 20.17
CA ASN A 332 -23.15 -30.04 19.04
C ASN A 332 -24.36 -29.75 18.15
N HIS A 333 -25.24 -28.80 18.50
CA HIS A 333 -26.45 -28.55 17.73
C HIS A 333 -26.48 -27.14 17.16
N LEU A 334 -26.96 -27.04 15.92
CA LEU A 334 -27.41 -25.80 15.31
C LEU A 334 -28.93 -25.88 15.12
N VAL A 335 -29.60 -24.74 15.14
CA VAL A 335 -31.01 -24.67 14.73
C VAL A 335 -31.16 -23.58 13.68
N ALA A 336 -32.01 -23.84 12.69
CA ALA A 336 -32.12 -22.98 11.52
C ALA A 336 -33.55 -22.94 10.96
N CYS A 337 -33.84 -21.87 10.24
CA CYS A 337 -34.98 -21.77 9.35
C CYS A 337 -34.53 -22.04 7.92
N ALA A 338 -35.23 -22.95 7.23
CA ALA A 338 -34.94 -23.39 5.87
C ALA A 338 -36.20 -23.32 4.98
N ASP A 339 -36.07 -23.51 3.66
CA ASP A 339 -37.22 -23.61 2.74
C ASP A 339 -38.27 -24.64 3.20
N GLN A 340 -37.79 -25.75 3.77
CA GLN A 340 -38.61 -26.83 4.33
C GLN A 340 -39.10 -26.61 5.77
N GLY A 341 -38.94 -25.42 6.35
CA GLY A 341 -39.34 -25.09 7.71
C GLY A 341 -38.23 -25.21 8.78
N PRO A 342 -38.60 -25.18 10.07
CA PRO A 342 -37.66 -25.21 11.19
C PRO A 342 -36.92 -26.56 11.28
N ILE A 343 -35.60 -26.50 11.41
CA ILE A 343 -34.73 -27.67 11.52
C ILE A 343 -33.77 -27.59 12.70
N VAL A 344 -33.44 -28.75 13.26
CA VAL A 344 -32.33 -28.97 14.18
C VAL A 344 -31.28 -29.81 13.48
N VAL A 345 -30.02 -29.38 13.55
CA VAL A 345 -28.86 -30.05 12.96
C VAL A 345 -27.98 -30.54 14.10
N ASP A 346 -27.89 -31.85 14.29
CA ASP A 346 -26.81 -32.47 15.07
C ASP A 346 -25.56 -32.55 14.18
N LEU A 347 -24.48 -31.89 14.61
CA LEU A 347 -23.20 -31.84 13.91
C LEU A 347 -22.52 -33.22 13.81
N ALA A 348 -22.93 -34.20 14.61
CA ALA A 348 -22.36 -35.55 14.63
C ALA A 348 -23.21 -36.62 13.91
N ALA A 349 -24.50 -36.37 13.64
CA ALA A 349 -25.42 -37.43 13.22
C ALA A 349 -26.37 -37.06 12.07
N THR A 350 -27.35 -36.17 12.30
CA THR A 350 -28.52 -36.01 11.42
C THR A 350 -29.11 -34.59 11.45
N THR A 351 -29.99 -34.31 10.48
CA THR A 351 -30.84 -33.11 10.49
C THR A 351 -32.30 -33.54 10.66
N THR A 352 -32.94 -33.00 11.69
CA THR A 352 -34.33 -33.29 12.06
C THR A 352 -35.20 -32.10 11.68
N ARG A 353 -36.27 -32.33 10.92
CA ARG A 353 -37.33 -31.32 10.67
C ARG A 353 -38.29 -31.33 11.84
N LEU A 354 -38.65 -30.15 12.34
CA LEU A 354 -39.55 -30.04 13.50
C LEU A 354 -41.03 -30.07 13.09
N ASP A 355 -41.33 -29.54 11.90
CA ASP A 355 -42.64 -29.63 11.26
C ASP A 355 -42.62 -30.62 10.08
N GLY A 356 -43.61 -31.52 10.04
CA GLY A 356 -43.76 -32.49 8.96
C GLY A 356 -44.43 -31.94 7.69
N GLU A 357 -45.31 -30.95 7.84
CA GLU A 357 -46.11 -30.35 6.76
C GLU A 357 -45.88 -28.84 6.63
N TRP A 358 -44.60 -28.43 6.51
CA TRP A 358 -44.27 -27.03 6.23
C TRP A 358 -44.67 -26.64 4.79
N THR A 359 -45.82 -25.96 4.66
CA THR A 359 -46.13 -25.24 3.40
C THR A 359 -45.41 -23.89 3.42
N ALA A 360 -44.71 -23.55 2.34
CA ALA A 360 -43.75 -22.45 2.26
C ALA A 360 -44.37 -21.02 2.25
N ARG A 361 -45.22 -20.72 3.23
CA ARG A 361 -45.92 -19.43 3.41
C ARG A 361 -45.89 -18.89 4.84
N GLY A 362 -45.35 -19.64 5.81
CA GLY A 362 -45.15 -19.17 7.18
C GLY A 362 -43.79 -18.49 7.37
N PRO A 363 -43.69 -17.40 8.14
CA PRO A 363 -42.40 -16.82 8.53
C PRO A 363 -41.75 -17.70 9.62
N CYS A 364 -40.72 -18.47 9.26
CA CYS A 364 -39.87 -19.11 10.26
C CYS A 364 -38.90 -18.07 10.84
N ARG A 365 -38.73 -18.06 12.16
CA ARG A 365 -37.76 -17.20 12.85
C ARG A 365 -37.10 -17.96 14.00
N VAL A 366 -35.79 -17.84 14.12
CA VAL A 366 -35.02 -18.36 15.26
C VAL A 366 -34.86 -17.25 16.30
N THR A 367 -35.25 -17.53 17.54
CA THR A 367 -35.04 -16.61 18.67
C THR A 367 -34.14 -17.29 19.70
N PRO A 368 -32.83 -16.99 19.73
CA PRO A 368 -31.93 -17.58 20.70
C PRO A 368 -32.11 -17.03 22.12
N PHE A 369 -31.76 -17.86 23.10
CA PHE A 369 -31.71 -17.52 24.52
C PHE A 369 -30.65 -18.38 25.24
N ASP A 370 -30.24 -18.03 26.45
CA ASP A 370 -29.23 -18.73 27.27
C ASP A 370 -29.58 -20.22 27.41
N GLY A 371 -30.86 -20.58 27.56
CA GLY A 371 -31.30 -21.98 27.63
C GLY A 371 -31.31 -22.75 26.30
N GLY A 372 -31.22 -22.07 25.15
CA GLY A 372 -31.26 -22.68 23.81
C GLY A 372 -31.83 -21.76 22.73
N ALA A 373 -32.84 -22.21 21.99
CA ALA A 373 -33.53 -21.36 21.01
C ALA A 373 -35.03 -21.70 20.92
N VAL A 374 -35.82 -20.72 20.48
CA VAL A 374 -37.23 -20.92 20.10
C VAL A 374 -37.35 -20.73 18.58
N LEU A 375 -37.94 -21.72 17.90
CA LEU A 375 -38.33 -21.63 16.50
C LEU A 375 -39.85 -21.52 16.44
N LEU A 376 -40.35 -20.47 15.77
CA LEU A 376 -41.78 -20.29 15.56
C LEU A 376 -42.21 -20.89 14.22
N GLY A 377 -43.23 -21.74 14.26
CA GLY A 377 -44.03 -22.16 13.11
C GLY A 377 -45.37 -21.42 13.04
N PRO A 378 -46.26 -21.75 12.09
CA PRO A 378 -47.50 -21.02 11.86
C PRO A 378 -48.53 -21.10 13.01
N SER A 379 -48.41 -22.10 13.88
CA SER A 379 -49.32 -22.32 15.02
C SER A 379 -48.67 -23.09 16.18
N SER A 380 -47.35 -23.24 16.14
CA SER A 380 -46.54 -24.05 17.05
C SER A 380 -45.24 -23.32 17.39
N ALA A 381 -44.78 -23.44 18.63
CA ALA A 381 -43.46 -22.99 19.04
C ALA A 381 -42.62 -24.19 19.46
N HIS A 382 -41.46 -24.36 18.85
CA HIS A 382 -40.50 -25.41 19.18
C HIS A 382 -39.36 -24.81 20.01
N VAL A 383 -39.27 -25.21 21.27
CA VAL A 383 -38.14 -24.88 22.13
C VAL A 383 -37.09 -25.97 21.97
N VAL A 384 -35.89 -25.60 21.57
CA VAL A 384 -34.74 -26.51 21.48
C VAL A 384 -33.76 -26.13 22.59
N ASP A 385 -33.49 -27.05 23.51
CA ASP A 385 -32.54 -26.83 24.61
C ASP A 385 -31.07 -27.02 24.16
N ARG A 386 -30.11 -26.63 25.00
CA ARG A 386 -28.66 -26.83 24.75
C ARG A 386 -28.21 -28.27 24.46
N ARG A 387 -29.05 -29.28 24.68
CA ARG A 387 -28.79 -30.70 24.39
C ARG A 387 -29.46 -31.17 23.09
N GLY A 388 -30.15 -30.29 22.38
CA GLY A 388 -30.93 -30.62 21.19
C GLY A 388 -32.30 -31.24 21.51
N GLU A 389 -32.72 -31.25 22.78
CA GLU A 389 -34.04 -31.76 23.17
C GLU A 389 -35.12 -30.76 22.75
N VAL A 390 -36.14 -31.23 22.02
CA VAL A 390 -37.19 -30.38 21.45
C VAL A 390 -38.48 -30.52 22.26
N THR A 391 -38.97 -29.38 22.77
CA THR A 391 -40.30 -29.26 23.37
C THR A 391 -41.20 -28.44 22.45
N THR A 392 -42.17 -29.07 21.80
CA THR A 392 -43.20 -28.39 21.00
C THR A 392 -44.34 -27.90 21.90
N THR A 393 -44.82 -26.69 21.65
CA THR A 393 -46.01 -26.10 22.30
C THR A 393 -47.00 -25.65 21.23
N ASP A 394 -48.13 -26.33 21.13
CA ASP A 394 -49.18 -26.03 20.15
C ASP A 394 -50.01 -24.82 20.56
N GLY A 395 -50.56 -24.10 19.57
CA GLY A 395 -51.35 -22.90 19.78
C GLY A 395 -50.53 -21.69 20.26
N VAL A 396 -49.23 -21.66 19.92
CA VAL A 396 -48.29 -20.59 20.24
C VAL A 396 -47.59 -20.20 18.95
N ASP A 397 -47.70 -18.93 18.56
CA ASP A 397 -47.23 -18.40 17.27
C ASP A 397 -46.33 -17.16 17.42
N ARG A 398 -46.14 -16.66 18.65
CA ARG A 398 -45.45 -15.39 18.90
C ARG A 398 -44.52 -15.44 20.11
N VAL A 399 -43.26 -15.05 19.91
CA VAL A 399 -42.39 -14.57 21.00
C VAL A 399 -42.84 -13.15 21.37
N VAL A 400 -43.15 -12.92 22.65
CA VAL A 400 -43.64 -11.63 23.14
C VAL A 400 -42.56 -10.88 23.92
N ALA A 401 -41.69 -11.56 24.67
CA ALA A 401 -40.62 -10.91 25.42
C ALA A 401 -39.39 -11.80 25.65
N LEU A 402 -38.22 -11.17 25.83
CA LEU A 402 -36.96 -11.80 26.21
C LEU A 402 -36.43 -11.16 27.50
N SER A 403 -36.18 -11.99 28.52
CA SER A 403 -35.74 -11.56 29.85
C SER A 403 -34.22 -11.81 30.00
N GLY A 404 -33.40 -10.80 29.69
CA GLY A 404 -31.93 -10.87 29.85
C GLY A 404 -31.29 -12.08 29.14
N TYR A 405 -31.88 -12.50 28.02
CA TYR A 405 -31.65 -13.78 27.32
C TYR A 405 -31.88 -15.06 28.15
N ARG A 406 -32.24 -15.03 29.43
CA ARG A 406 -32.43 -16.27 30.23
C ARG A 406 -33.79 -16.93 30.08
N HIS A 407 -34.82 -16.14 29.82
CA HIS A 407 -36.21 -16.58 29.71
C HIS A 407 -36.89 -15.97 28.49
N VAL A 408 -37.81 -16.71 27.89
CA VAL A 408 -38.61 -16.27 26.74
C VAL A 408 -40.09 -16.34 27.10
N ALA A 409 -40.83 -15.25 26.95
CA ALA A 409 -42.28 -15.27 27.06
C ALA A 409 -42.89 -15.49 25.66
N LEU A 410 -43.75 -16.49 25.54
CA LEU A 410 -44.47 -16.87 24.33
C LEU A 410 -45.97 -16.69 24.53
N SER A 411 -46.71 -16.43 23.45
CA SER A 411 -48.17 -16.36 23.47
C SER A 411 -48.79 -16.89 22.17
N GLY A 412 -50.08 -17.18 22.24
CA GLY A 412 -50.94 -17.58 21.14
C GLY A 412 -52.32 -18.02 21.67
N SER A 413 -53.09 -18.74 20.84
CA SER A 413 -54.42 -19.25 21.19
C SER A 413 -54.46 -20.19 22.40
N ALA A 414 -53.36 -20.88 22.73
CA ALA A 414 -53.24 -21.72 23.93
C ALA A 414 -52.99 -20.92 25.24
N GLY A 415 -52.75 -19.61 25.14
CA GLY A 415 -52.42 -18.72 26.26
C GLY A 415 -50.92 -18.40 26.34
N VAL A 416 -50.50 -17.90 27.51
CA VAL A 416 -49.13 -17.43 27.73
C VAL A 416 -48.26 -18.53 28.34
N PHE A 417 -47.05 -18.67 27.81
CA PHE A 417 -46.04 -19.61 28.29
C PHE A 417 -44.73 -18.87 28.58
N VAL A 418 -43.99 -19.31 29.61
CA VAL A 418 -42.60 -18.90 29.81
C VAL A 418 -41.69 -20.09 29.58
N VAL A 419 -40.71 -19.91 28.71
CA VAL A 419 -39.60 -20.83 28.49
C VAL A 419 -38.48 -20.50 29.47
N ALA A 420 -38.08 -21.50 30.25
CA ALA A 420 -36.92 -21.44 31.14
C ALA A 420 -36.14 -22.75 31.05
N ALA A 421 -34.82 -22.69 30.90
CA ALA A 421 -33.94 -23.88 30.81
C ALA A 421 -34.45 -24.96 29.83
N GLY A 422 -34.89 -24.55 28.64
CA GLY A 422 -35.38 -25.45 27.59
C GLY A 422 -36.83 -25.92 27.72
N ARG A 423 -37.55 -25.57 28.79
CA ARG A 423 -38.94 -26.03 29.03
C ARG A 423 -39.93 -24.89 29.01
N ALA A 424 -41.01 -25.04 28.24
CA ALA A 424 -42.16 -24.14 28.26
C ALA A 424 -43.09 -24.49 29.43
N GLN A 425 -43.33 -23.53 30.31
CA GLN A 425 -44.35 -23.60 31.37
C GLN A 425 -45.51 -22.69 31.01
N ARG A 426 -46.73 -23.22 30.95
CA ARG A 426 -47.96 -22.42 30.81
C ARG A 426 -48.20 -21.61 32.09
N LEU A 427 -48.58 -20.35 31.95
CA LEU A 427 -49.03 -19.51 33.06
C LEU A 427 -50.52 -19.73 33.33
N ASP A 428 -50.89 -19.78 34.61
CA ASP A 428 -52.28 -19.82 35.06
C ASP A 428 -52.87 -18.41 35.05
N VAL A 429 -53.23 -17.95 33.86
CA VAL A 429 -53.78 -16.61 33.57
C VAL A 429 -54.97 -16.73 32.62
N PRO A 430 -55.91 -15.75 32.60
CA PRO A 430 -57.04 -15.76 31.68
C PRO A 430 -56.61 -15.91 30.21
N LEU A 431 -57.36 -16.72 29.45
CA LEU A 431 -57.17 -16.83 28.00
C LEU A 431 -57.34 -15.46 27.34
N GLY A 432 -56.46 -15.15 26.39
CA GLY A 432 -56.39 -13.83 25.74
C GLY A 432 -55.53 -12.79 26.48
N SER A 433 -54.89 -13.14 27.60
CA SER A 433 -53.92 -12.23 28.26
C SER A 433 -52.71 -11.95 27.36
N SER A 434 -52.35 -10.68 27.20
CA SER A 434 -51.11 -10.25 26.52
C SER A 434 -49.98 -9.98 27.53
N VAL A 435 -48.75 -10.32 27.17
CA VAL A 435 -47.56 -9.94 27.95
C VAL A 435 -47.10 -8.56 27.49
N GLU A 436 -47.08 -7.59 28.40
CA GLU A 436 -46.74 -6.19 28.10
C GLU A 436 -45.29 -5.86 28.47
N ALA A 437 -44.75 -6.52 29.50
CA ALA A 437 -43.35 -6.37 29.88
C ALA A 437 -42.76 -7.59 30.62
N THR A 438 -41.43 -7.67 30.61
CA THR A 438 -40.63 -8.59 31.43
C THR A 438 -39.38 -7.89 31.96
N ASP A 439 -38.70 -8.50 32.94
CA ASP A 439 -37.42 -8.04 33.48
C ASP A 439 -36.36 -9.16 33.51
N PRO A 440 -35.07 -8.87 33.82
CA PRO A 440 -34.02 -9.90 33.86
C PRO A 440 -34.15 -10.97 34.95
N VAL A 441 -35.10 -10.86 35.88
CA VAL A 441 -35.41 -11.90 36.88
C VAL A 441 -36.69 -12.67 36.54
N ALA A 442 -37.11 -12.59 35.26
CA ALA A 442 -38.24 -13.28 34.67
C ALA A 442 -39.61 -12.88 35.25
N ALA A 443 -39.73 -11.74 35.92
CA ALA A 443 -41.04 -11.22 36.25
C ALA A 443 -41.78 -10.79 34.96
N LEU A 444 -43.11 -10.80 35.00
CA LEU A 444 -43.97 -10.44 33.89
C LEU A 444 -45.08 -9.51 34.34
N VAL A 445 -45.40 -8.53 33.49
CA VAL A 445 -46.65 -7.78 33.55
C VAL A 445 -47.51 -8.21 32.37
N LEU A 446 -48.74 -8.64 32.66
CA LEU A 446 -49.72 -9.07 31.68
C LEU A 446 -50.99 -8.22 31.77
N ARG A 447 -51.58 -7.94 30.62
CA ARG A 447 -52.92 -7.35 30.51
C ARG A 447 -53.93 -8.47 30.35
N ALA A 448 -54.86 -8.60 31.31
CA ALA A 448 -55.90 -9.63 31.30
C ALA A 448 -57.28 -9.10 30.85
N GLY A 449 -57.41 -7.78 30.69
CA GLY A 449 -58.60 -7.10 30.19
C GLY A 449 -58.40 -5.59 30.07
N PRO A 450 -59.47 -4.80 29.92
CA PRO A 450 -59.37 -3.34 29.81
C PRO A 450 -58.75 -2.70 31.07
N THR A 451 -59.27 -3.05 32.25
CA THR A 451 -58.84 -2.53 33.56
C THR A 451 -58.08 -3.54 34.42
N SER A 452 -58.06 -4.81 34.02
CA SER A 452 -57.50 -5.93 34.79
C SER A 452 -56.11 -6.31 34.28
N TRP A 453 -55.14 -6.29 35.19
CA TRP A 453 -53.74 -6.57 34.94
C TRP A 453 -53.20 -7.60 35.93
N LEU A 454 -52.12 -8.27 35.57
CA LEU A 454 -51.49 -9.30 36.39
C LEU A 454 -49.97 -9.06 36.45
N PHE A 455 -49.42 -9.06 37.65
CA PHE A 455 -47.97 -9.13 37.85
C PHE A 455 -47.59 -10.54 38.28
N ALA A 456 -46.87 -11.27 37.43
CA ALA A 456 -46.48 -12.65 37.65
C ALA A 456 -44.98 -12.76 37.94
N THR A 457 -44.60 -13.46 39.00
CA THR A 457 -43.19 -13.68 39.39
C THR A 457 -42.88 -15.17 39.51
N PRO A 458 -41.64 -15.61 39.20
CA PRO A 458 -41.24 -17.00 39.34
C PRO A 458 -41.10 -17.41 40.82
N GLY A 459 -41.45 -18.66 41.13
CA GLY A 459 -41.29 -19.23 42.47
C GLY A 459 -41.12 -20.75 42.47
N PRO A 460 -40.94 -21.38 43.66
CA PRO A 460 -40.55 -22.79 43.78
C PRO A 460 -41.54 -23.85 43.25
N GLY A 461 -42.73 -23.44 42.80
CA GLY A 461 -43.75 -24.29 42.19
C GLY A 461 -44.28 -23.74 40.86
N GLY A 462 -43.55 -22.84 40.21
CA GLY A 462 -44.00 -22.09 39.03
C GLY A 462 -44.28 -20.63 39.30
N TYR A 463 -44.90 -19.97 38.32
CA TYR A 463 -45.29 -18.56 38.40
C TYR A 463 -46.42 -18.32 39.40
N ARG A 464 -46.35 -17.21 40.14
CA ARG A 464 -47.42 -16.69 40.99
C ARG A 464 -47.84 -15.32 40.48
N SER A 465 -49.13 -15.13 40.19
CA SER A 465 -49.70 -13.87 39.72
C SER A 465 -50.42 -13.09 40.84
N ARG A 466 -50.17 -11.78 40.91
CA ARG A 466 -50.94 -10.80 41.69
C ARG A 466 -51.81 -9.97 40.74
N ALA A 467 -53.11 -9.86 41.04
CA ALA A 467 -53.99 -8.96 40.30
C ALA A 467 -53.70 -7.48 40.61
N LEU A 468 -53.79 -6.65 39.59
CA LEU A 468 -53.64 -5.20 39.62
C LEU A 468 -54.81 -4.60 38.83
N THR A 469 -55.33 -3.47 39.31
CA THR A 469 -56.48 -2.79 38.68
C THR A 469 -56.12 -1.35 38.39
N VAL A 470 -56.43 -0.90 37.18
CA VAL A 470 -56.34 0.51 36.76
C VAL A 470 -57.75 1.08 36.54
N PRO A 471 -57.94 2.41 36.58
CA PRO A 471 -59.22 3.04 36.23
C PRO A 471 -59.67 2.68 34.81
N ASP A 472 -60.99 2.69 34.58
CA ASP A 472 -61.60 2.57 33.26
C ASP A 472 -61.38 3.80 32.36
N THR A 473 -61.03 4.95 32.96
CA THR A 473 -60.63 6.17 32.25
C THR A 473 -59.18 6.18 31.77
N ALA A 474 -58.35 5.20 32.18
CA ALA A 474 -56.96 5.11 31.74
C ALA A 474 -56.88 4.76 30.24
N VAL A 475 -56.21 5.61 29.46
CA VAL A 475 -56.00 5.38 28.02
C VAL A 475 -54.71 4.63 27.75
N GLU A 476 -53.68 4.83 28.58
CA GLU A 476 -52.40 4.13 28.49
C GLU A 476 -51.89 3.72 29.88
N VAL A 477 -51.22 2.57 29.95
CA VAL A 477 -50.76 1.94 31.20
C VAL A 477 -49.33 1.42 31.03
N ALA A 478 -48.46 1.74 31.98
CA ALA A 478 -47.04 1.50 31.90
C ALA A 478 -46.49 0.82 33.17
N PRO A 479 -45.74 -0.28 33.06
CA PRO A 479 -45.12 -0.92 34.22
C PRO A 479 -43.92 -0.12 34.77
N LEU A 480 -43.81 0.00 36.10
CA LEU A 480 -42.71 0.68 36.75
C LEU A 480 -41.49 -0.23 36.92
N PHE A 481 -40.33 0.23 36.43
CA PHE A 481 -39.03 -0.42 36.64
C PHE A 481 -38.20 0.27 37.74
N ASP A 482 -37.36 -0.49 38.44
CA ASP A 482 -36.32 -0.02 39.34
C ASP A 482 -35.04 -0.82 39.09
N LEU A 483 -33.95 -0.14 38.70
CA LEU A 483 -32.68 -0.76 38.26
C LEU A 483 -32.91 -1.90 37.24
N GLY A 484 -33.82 -1.66 36.27
CA GLY A 484 -34.20 -2.62 35.24
C GLY A 484 -35.08 -3.80 35.69
N LYS A 485 -35.54 -3.84 36.94
CA LYS A 485 -36.47 -4.87 37.48
C LYS A 485 -37.89 -4.33 37.58
N LEU A 486 -38.89 -5.17 37.34
CA LEU A 486 -40.30 -4.80 37.53
C LEU A 486 -40.61 -4.71 39.03
N THR A 487 -41.13 -3.56 39.46
CA THR A 487 -41.53 -3.34 40.86
C THR A 487 -42.84 -4.04 41.22
N GLY A 488 -43.64 -4.38 40.20
CA GLY A 488 -45.00 -4.89 40.35
C GLY A 488 -46.07 -3.81 40.51
N ASP A 489 -45.70 -2.53 40.46
CA ASP A 489 -46.62 -1.39 40.38
C ASP A 489 -46.74 -0.90 38.92
N LEU A 490 -47.92 -0.44 38.51
CA LEU A 490 -48.18 0.15 37.19
C LEU A 490 -48.53 1.62 37.35
N ALA A 491 -47.97 2.47 36.48
CA ALA A 491 -48.47 3.83 36.26
C ALA A 491 -49.52 3.81 35.14
N TRP A 492 -50.36 4.84 35.11
CA TRP A 492 -51.38 5.02 34.08
C TRP A 492 -51.60 6.52 33.82
N ILE A 493 -52.09 6.83 32.62
CA ILE A 493 -52.48 8.17 32.19
C ILE A 493 -53.85 8.14 31.52
N THR A 494 -54.66 9.17 31.76
CA THR A 494 -55.98 9.40 31.16
C THR A 494 -55.88 10.36 29.97
N ALA A 495 -56.93 10.43 29.14
CA ALA A 495 -56.96 11.32 27.96
C ALA A 495 -56.75 12.81 28.29
N ASP A 496 -57.13 13.25 29.50
CA ASP A 496 -56.94 14.63 29.96
C ASP A 496 -55.53 14.90 30.52
N GLY A 497 -54.66 13.89 30.66
CA GLY A 497 -53.29 14.03 31.17
C GLY A 497 -53.15 13.71 32.66
N THR A 498 -54.20 13.28 33.34
CA THR A 498 -54.13 12.86 34.75
C THR A 498 -53.34 11.57 34.91
N LEU A 499 -52.31 11.62 35.75
CA LEU A 499 -51.42 10.51 36.10
C LEU A 499 -51.86 9.84 37.39
N GLY A 500 -51.69 8.53 37.46
CA GLY A 500 -51.75 7.77 38.71
C GLY A 500 -50.95 6.48 38.63
N TRP A 501 -51.03 5.70 39.71
CA TRP A 501 -50.41 4.37 39.79
C TRP A 501 -51.19 3.43 40.69
N THR A 502 -50.89 2.13 40.63
CA THR A 502 -51.57 1.07 41.38
C THR A 502 -51.17 0.97 42.85
N ARG A 503 -50.17 1.74 43.30
CA ARG A 503 -49.60 1.64 44.65
C ARG A 503 -50.39 2.41 45.69
N ASP A 504 -50.86 3.61 45.34
CA ASP A 504 -51.63 4.49 46.22
C ASP A 504 -52.54 5.47 45.43
N GLU A 505 -53.33 6.25 46.15
CA GLU A 505 -54.35 7.15 45.59
C GLU A 505 -53.78 8.47 45.04
N ARG A 506 -52.46 8.72 45.16
CA ARG A 506 -51.88 10.01 44.73
C ARG A 506 -51.93 10.15 43.21
N ARG A 507 -52.21 11.37 42.75
CA ARG A 507 -52.37 11.72 41.33
C ARG A 507 -51.43 12.86 40.96
N GLY A 508 -51.11 12.95 39.67
CA GLY A 508 -50.42 14.07 39.05
C GLY A 508 -51.17 14.49 37.79
N HIS A 509 -50.69 15.51 37.10
CA HIS A 509 -51.27 15.94 35.83
C HIS A 509 -50.16 16.46 34.91
N VAL A 510 -50.15 16.05 33.64
CA VAL A 510 -49.20 16.56 32.64
C VAL A 510 -49.77 17.87 32.06
N GLU A 511 -48.92 18.88 32.00
CA GLU A 511 -49.23 20.21 31.46
C GLU A 511 -48.33 20.46 30.24
N ASP A 512 -48.71 21.39 29.34
CA ASP A 512 -47.83 21.78 28.24
C ASP A 512 -46.63 22.64 28.72
N VAL A 513 -45.71 22.95 27.80
CA VAL A 513 -44.49 23.72 28.08
C VAL A 513 -44.79 25.15 28.57
N GLU A 514 -46.04 25.63 28.44
CA GLU A 514 -46.50 26.95 28.84
C GLU A 514 -47.47 26.92 30.05
N GLY A 515 -47.77 25.73 30.60
CA GLY A 515 -48.61 25.54 31.79
C GLY A 515 -50.12 25.43 31.53
N HIS A 516 -50.55 25.12 30.30
CA HIS A 516 -51.98 25.05 29.95
C HIS A 516 -52.48 23.61 29.74
N PRO A 517 -53.77 23.32 30.04
CA PRO A 517 -54.40 22.03 29.73
C PRO A 517 -54.74 21.94 28.23
N MET A 518 -54.15 20.96 27.54
CA MET A 518 -54.29 20.80 26.08
C MET A 518 -55.62 20.10 25.71
N TRP A 519 -56.49 20.80 24.98
CA TRP A 519 -57.86 20.34 24.70
C TRP A 519 -58.08 19.59 23.36
N GLN A 520 -57.02 19.30 22.58
CA GLN A 520 -57.12 18.50 21.34
C GLN A 520 -55.83 17.68 21.11
N PRO A 521 -55.86 16.33 21.16
CA PRO A 521 -54.70 15.50 20.83
C PRO A 521 -54.44 15.49 19.32
N LYS A 522 -53.19 15.20 18.93
CA LYS A 522 -52.79 14.96 17.53
C LYS A 522 -51.87 13.73 17.38
N TYR A 523 -51.03 13.47 18.37
CA TYR A 523 -50.50 12.12 18.65
C TYR A 523 -51.38 11.40 19.70
N ASP A 524 -51.30 10.08 19.70
CA ASP A 524 -51.85 9.25 20.79
C ASP A 524 -51.20 9.59 22.14
N THR A 525 -51.99 9.53 23.22
CA THR A 525 -51.43 9.69 24.58
C THR A 525 -50.62 8.45 24.94
N ARG A 526 -49.32 8.62 25.18
CA ARG A 526 -48.38 7.53 25.50
C ARG A 526 -47.71 7.72 26.86
N LEU A 527 -47.27 6.60 27.44
CA LEU A 527 -46.55 6.54 28.71
C LEU A 527 -45.50 5.43 28.61
N GLU A 528 -44.29 5.72 28.14
CA GLU A 528 -43.24 4.70 27.97
C GLU A 528 -42.30 4.66 29.21
N PRO A 529 -42.11 3.50 29.86
CA PRO A 529 -41.33 3.41 31.08
C PRO A 529 -39.82 3.22 30.86
N LEU A 530 -39.03 3.97 31.65
CA LEU A 530 -37.57 3.96 31.68
C LEU A 530 -37.03 3.12 32.84
N ALA A 531 -35.81 2.61 32.71
CA ALA A 531 -35.19 1.65 33.63
C ALA A 531 -34.94 2.17 35.07
N ASN A 532 -34.89 3.49 35.24
CA ASN A 532 -34.64 4.17 36.52
C ASN A 532 -35.92 4.68 37.22
N GLY A 533 -37.10 4.16 36.82
CA GLY A 533 -38.38 4.46 37.46
C GLY A 533 -39.04 5.76 37.02
N ALA A 534 -38.51 6.41 35.99
CA ALA A 534 -39.19 7.50 35.28
C ALA A 534 -40.03 6.95 34.11
N PHE A 535 -40.94 7.78 33.60
CA PHE A 535 -41.69 7.52 32.37
C PHE A 535 -41.58 8.73 31.43
N VAL A 536 -41.61 8.48 30.13
CA VAL A 536 -41.86 9.49 29.10
C VAL A 536 -43.37 9.54 28.87
N ALA A 537 -44.04 10.56 29.41
CA ALA A 537 -45.44 10.83 29.13
C ALA A 537 -45.55 11.74 27.89
N VAL A 538 -46.28 11.30 26.87
CA VAL A 538 -46.56 12.09 25.67
C VAL A 538 -48.04 12.44 25.64
N GLN A 539 -48.35 13.71 25.44
CA GLN A 539 -49.71 14.22 25.31
C GLN A 539 -49.73 15.37 24.30
N GLY A 540 -50.68 15.36 23.37
CA GLY A 540 -50.81 16.41 22.35
C GLY A 540 -49.61 16.48 21.41
N ASN A 541 -48.77 17.50 21.58
CA ASN A 541 -47.50 17.73 20.87
C ASN A 541 -46.31 17.95 21.81
N THR A 542 -46.43 17.49 23.06
CA THR A 542 -45.39 17.63 24.10
C THR A 542 -45.02 16.27 24.68
N ALA A 543 -43.77 16.16 25.14
CA ALA A 543 -43.29 15.05 25.94
C ALA A 543 -42.79 15.57 27.28
N THR A 544 -43.06 14.83 28.35
CA THR A 544 -42.71 15.20 29.73
C THR A 544 -42.16 13.98 30.45
N ILE A 545 -41.00 14.12 31.09
CA ILE A 545 -40.50 13.08 31.99
C ILE A 545 -41.24 13.19 33.31
N VAL A 546 -41.97 12.13 33.64
CA VAL A 546 -42.76 12.04 34.87
C VAL A 546 -42.18 10.97 35.78
N ARG A 547 -42.16 11.21 37.10
CA ARG A 547 -41.73 10.21 38.08
C ARG A 547 -42.78 10.07 39.18
N PRO A 548 -43.11 8.83 39.59
CA PRO A 548 -43.99 8.60 40.72
C PRO A 548 -43.34 9.06 42.03
N PRO A 549 -44.13 9.45 43.03
CA PRO A 549 -43.62 9.91 44.32
C PRO A 549 -43.10 8.73 45.17
N THR A 550 -41.81 8.44 45.03
CA THR A 550 -41.09 7.35 45.71
C THR A 550 -40.36 7.82 46.97
N GLY A 551 -39.99 6.88 47.85
CA GLY A 551 -39.17 7.18 49.04
C GLY A 551 -37.66 7.32 48.77
N SER A 552 -37.18 6.83 47.62
CA SER A 552 -35.77 6.75 47.26
C SER A 552 -35.42 7.80 46.18
N PRO A 553 -34.31 8.55 46.33
CA PRO A 553 -33.92 9.54 45.33
C PRO A 553 -33.50 8.87 44.01
N PRO A 554 -33.68 9.53 42.85
CA PRO A 554 -33.22 8.98 41.57
C PRO A 554 -31.70 8.82 41.56
N VAL A 555 -31.20 7.74 40.96
CA VAL A 555 -29.78 7.36 40.96
C VAL A 555 -28.89 8.42 40.30
N ASP A 556 -29.42 9.12 39.28
CA ASP A 556 -28.66 10.01 38.40
C ASP A 556 -29.00 11.51 38.58
N VAL A 557 -29.85 11.86 39.55
CA VAL A 557 -30.30 13.25 39.78
C VAL A 557 -29.84 13.73 41.15
N LYS A 558 -29.10 14.85 41.17
CA LYS A 558 -28.69 15.49 42.42
C LYS A 558 -29.95 15.88 43.22
N ILE A 559 -30.04 15.44 44.47
CA ILE A 559 -31.20 15.74 45.35
C ILE A 559 -31.48 17.26 45.44
N SER A 560 -30.44 18.09 45.33
CA SER A 560 -30.54 19.56 45.31
C SER A 560 -31.25 20.16 44.08
N THR A 561 -31.57 19.37 43.05
CA THR A 561 -32.30 19.81 41.85
C THR A 561 -33.73 19.28 41.79
N LEU A 562 -34.21 18.59 42.82
CA LEU A 562 -35.58 18.11 42.92
C LEU A 562 -36.46 19.09 43.73
N PRO A 563 -37.75 19.25 43.38
CA PRO A 563 -38.72 20.00 44.21
C PRO A 563 -38.79 19.45 45.64
N PRO A 564 -38.96 20.26 46.70
CA PRO A 564 -38.95 19.78 48.10
C PRO A 564 -39.94 18.64 48.42
N ASP A 565 -41.01 18.58 47.65
CA ASP A 565 -42.18 17.71 47.70
C ASP A 565 -42.05 16.43 46.83
N TRP A 566 -40.90 16.17 46.19
CA TRP A 566 -40.71 15.04 45.26
C TRP A 566 -41.05 13.64 45.79
N ARG A 567 -41.07 13.46 47.12
CA ARG A 567 -41.47 12.20 47.79
C ARG A 567 -42.99 12.05 47.95
N THR A 568 -43.69 13.17 47.93
CA THR A 568 -45.13 13.28 48.17
C THR A 568 -45.91 13.48 46.88
N GLU A 569 -45.36 14.17 45.88
CA GLU A 569 -46.01 14.50 44.61
C GLU A 569 -45.28 13.98 43.36
N TRP A 570 -46.01 13.84 42.26
CA TRP A 570 -45.45 13.45 40.96
C TRP A 570 -44.53 14.54 40.40
N THR A 571 -43.24 14.25 40.30
CA THR A 571 -42.30 15.17 39.64
C THR A 571 -42.49 15.12 38.13
N ARG A 572 -42.42 16.29 37.50
CA ARG A 572 -42.70 16.52 36.08
C ARG A 572 -41.61 17.43 35.51
N VAL A 573 -40.94 16.99 34.45
CA VAL A 573 -39.88 17.75 33.77
C VAL A 573 -40.21 17.77 32.27
N PRO A 574 -40.72 18.88 31.71
CA PRO A 574 -41.09 18.94 30.31
C PRO A 574 -39.84 18.86 29.42
N VAL A 575 -39.95 18.12 28.33
CA VAL A 575 -38.93 18.11 27.27
C VAL A 575 -38.99 19.47 26.57
N ARG A 576 -37.85 20.16 26.49
CA ARG A 576 -37.80 21.54 25.97
C ARG A 576 -38.08 21.68 24.47
N GLN A 577 -37.97 20.58 23.72
CA GLN A 577 -38.29 20.52 22.29
C GLN A 577 -39.70 19.96 22.11
N ARG A 578 -40.52 20.61 21.27
CA ARG A 578 -41.82 20.09 20.87
C ARG A 578 -41.62 18.92 19.91
N ILE A 579 -42.47 17.91 20.01
CA ILE A 579 -42.46 16.73 19.11
C ILE A 579 -43.32 16.94 17.85
N GLY A 580 -43.82 18.17 17.64
CA GLY A 580 -44.50 18.52 16.40
C GLY A 580 -45.95 18.05 16.27
N VAL A 581 -46.46 18.10 15.05
CA VAL A 581 -47.77 17.61 14.63
C VAL A 581 -47.58 16.57 13.52
N PRO A 582 -48.11 15.34 13.65
CA PRO A 582 -47.96 14.34 12.60
C PRO A 582 -48.72 14.72 11.32
N GLU A 583 -48.25 14.23 10.17
CA GLU A 583 -48.88 14.47 8.86
C GLU A 583 -50.30 13.88 8.76
N SER A 584 -50.61 12.86 9.57
CA SER A 584 -51.93 12.26 9.74
C SER A 584 -52.28 12.12 11.23
N GLY A 585 -53.54 12.37 11.60
CA GLY A 585 -54.04 12.07 12.95
C GLY A 585 -53.96 10.58 13.30
N ASP A 586 -53.96 10.28 14.60
CA ASP A 586 -53.82 8.93 15.19
C ASP A 586 -52.52 8.23 14.75
N THR A 587 -51.39 8.83 15.12
CA THR A 587 -50.05 8.21 15.04
C THR A 587 -49.45 8.00 16.42
N ASP A 588 -48.69 6.91 16.55
CA ASP A 588 -47.91 6.61 17.74
C ASP A 588 -46.70 7.55 17.82
N PRO A 589 -46.56 8.38 18.88
CA PRO A 589 -45.39 9.23 19.02
C PRO A 589 -44.12 8.46 19.37
N VAL A 590 -44.20 7.20 19.84
CA VAL A 590 -43.02 6.40 20.23
C VAL A 590 -42.55 5.54 19.06
N VAL A 591 -41.44 5.93 18.44
CA VAL A 591 -40.86 5.28 17.25
C VAL A 591 -39.96 4.10 17.61
N ALA A 592 -39.18 4.23 18.69
CA ALA A 592 -38.27 3.19 19.17
C ALA A 592 -37.96 3.35 20.67
N ARG A 593 -37.35 2.32 21.28
CA ARG A 593 -36.86 2.37 22.66
C ARG A 593 -35.59 1.57 22.85
N CYS A 594 -34.86 1.87 23.91
CA CYS A 594 -33.67 1.11 24.26
C CYS A 594 -33.99 -0.25 24.88
N GLN A 595 -33.17 -1.26 24.59
CA GLN A 595 -33.26 -2.61 25.17
C GLN A 595 -33.01 -2.58 26.69
N ASP A 596 -32.11 -1.69 27.14
CA ASP A 596 -31.87 -1.39 28.55
C ASP A 596 -32.90 -0.42 29.15
N ARG A 597 -33.84 0.12 28.35
CA ARG A 597 -34.81 1.17 28.70
C ARG A 597 -34.19 2.48 29.25
N SER A 598 -32.97 2.84 28.84
CA SER A 598 -32.37 4.13 29.18
C SER A 598 -33.07 5.34 28.54
N SER A 599 -33.47 5.19 27.27
CA SER A 599 -34.04 6.26 26.44
C SER A 599 -35.13 5.77 25.48
N VAL A 600 -35.90 6.72 24.94
CA VAL A 600 -37.02 6.51 24.01
C VAL A 600 -36.85 7.46 22.82
N LEU A 601 -37.18 7.00 21.61
CA LEU A 601 -37.15 7.80 20.38
C LEU A 601 -38.59 8.23 20.04
N LEU A 602 -38.82 9.54 19.93
CA LEU A 602 -40.11 10.14 19.63
C LEU A 602 -40.16 10.71 18.20
N ALA A 603 -41.30 10.61 17.52
CA ALA A 603 -41.50 11.20 16.19
C ALA A 603 -41.45 12.74 16.23
N THR A 604 -40.98 13.39 15.15
CA THR A 604 -41.14 14.84 14.96
C THR A 604 -41.45 15.24 13.53
N ASP A 605 -42.03 16.43 13.36
CA ASP A 605 -42.36 17.04 12.06
C ASP A 605 -41.29 18.04 11.55
N ALA A 606 -40.36 18.46 12.40
CA ALA A 606 -39.49 19.60 12.14
C ALA A 606 -38.06 19.43 12.72
N PRO A 607 -37.05 19.12 11.88
CA PRO A 607 -37.12 18.92 10.44
C PRO A 607 -37.87 17.66 10.01
N VAL A 608 -38.39 17.65 8.77
CA VAL A 608 -38.97 16.47 8.13
C VAL A 608 -37.95 15.32 8.14
N GLY A 609 -38.40 14.11 8.50
CA GLY A 609 -37.56 12.92 8.59
C GLY A 609 -36.71 12.82 9.87
N THR A 610 -37.06 13.55 10.94
CA THR A 610 -36.29 13.53 12.19
C THR A 610 -37.09 13.10 13.42
N SER A 611 -36.43 12.45 14.36
CA SER A 611 -36.97 11.96 15.62
C SER A 611 -36.19 12.54 16.81
N LEU A 612 -36.74 12.54 18.02
CA LEU A 612 -36.07 13.00 19.24
C LEU A 612 -35.76 11.84 20.16
N LEU A 613 -34.48 11.56 20.42
CA LEU A 613 -34.09 10.65 21.49
C LEU A 613 -34.21 11.40 22.82
N VAL A 614 -35.03 10.88 23.74
CA VAL A 614 -35.31 11.45 25.06
C VAL A 614 -34.88 10.47 26.15
N ASP A 615 -34.09 10.95 27.11
CA ASP A 615 -33.69 10.19 28.30
C ASP A 615 -34.42 10.65 29.58
N ALA A 616 -34.15 9.97 30.70
CA ALA A 616 -34.75 10.30 32.00
C ALA A 616 -34.39 11.70 32.53
N THR A 617 -33.34 12.36 32.04
CA THR A 617 -32.98 13.73 32.45
C THR A 617 -33.81 14.80 31.73
N ALA A 618 -34.71 14.39 30.83
CA ALA A 618 -35.41 15.24 29.86
C ALA A 618 -34.45 15.92 28.86
N LEU A 619 -33.23 15.39 28.72
CA LEU A 619 -32.35 15.72 27.61
C LEU A 619 -32.96 15.10 26.35
N ALA A 620 -33.19 15.94 25.35
CA ALA A 620 -33.67 15.54 24.04
C ALA A 620 -32.62 15.87 22.98
N VAL A 621 -32.37 14.91 22.10
CA VAL A 621 -31.37 15.00 21.03
C VAL A 621 -32.06 14.66 19.70
N PRO A 622 -32.05 15.58 18.71
CA PRO A 622 -32.61 15.28 17.39
C PRO A 622 -31.75 14.25 16.65
N VAL A 623 -32.42 13.30 16.01
CA VAL A 623 -31.86 12.16 15.29
C VAL A 623 -32.43 12.18 13.88
N ARG A 624 -31.56 12.09 12.87
CA ARG A 624 -31.96 11.79 11.49
C ARG A 624 -31.65 10.32 11.20
N ASP A 625 -32.50 9.63 10.46
CA ASP A 625 -32.25 8.36 9.77
C ASP A 625 -31.87 7.07 10.60
N GLY A 626 -31.11 7.11 11.73
CA GLY A 626 -30.86 6.00 12.70
C GLY A 626 -29.48 5.27 12.62
N ARG A 627 -29.10 4.19 13.36
CA ARG A 627 -29.61 3.58 14.62
C ARG A 627 -29.02 4.29 15.86
N TYR A 628 -29.24 3.66 17.02
CA TYR A 628 -28.19 3.42 18.01
C TYR A 628 -27.78 1.92 18.07
N THR A 629 -26.64 1.66 18.71
CA THR A 629 -26.17 0.42 19.39
C THR A 629 -24.95 0.84 20.24
N PRO A 630 -24.55 0.16 21.34
CA PRO A 630 -25.11 -1.04 21.99
C PRO A 630 -26.23 -0.71 22.99
N GLY A 631 -27.22 -1.61 23.12
CA GLY A 631 -28.27 -1.49 24.14
C GLY A 631 -29.53 -0.71 23.73
N CYS A 632 -29.58 -0.12 22.54
CA CYS A 632 -30.71 0.63 21.99
C CYS A 632 -30.67 0.56 20.45
N ALA A 633 -31.78 0.42 19.68
CA ALA A 633 -31.65 0.21 18.22
C ALA A 633 -32.86 0.56 17.29
N LEU A 634 -32.62 1.34 16.19
CA LEU A 634 -33.36 1.36 14.90
C LEU A 634 -32.76 2.24 13.76
N ILE A 635 -32.30 1.66 12.62
CA ILE A 635 -31.86 2.29 11.33
C ILE A 635 -33.00 2.23 10.32
N ASP A 636 -32.97 3.13 9.34
CA ASP A 636 -32.88 2.72 7.93
C ASP A 636 -31.62 3.37 7.28
N LEU A 637 -31.10 2.82 6.18
CA LEU A 637 -29.88 3.32 5.51
C LEU A 637 -30.17 3.77 4.08
N SER A 638 -29.80 5.00 3.73
CA SER A 638 -29.55 5.35 2.32
C SER A 638 -28.27 6.17 2.13
N ASP A 639 -27.54 5.79 1.09
CA ASP A 639 -26.41 6.44 0.41
C ASP A 639 -25.38 7.21 1.25
N SER A 640 -24.27 6.51 1.52
CA SER A 640 -23.00 7.04 2.02
C SER A 640 -23.04 7.71 3.40
N LEU A 641 -23.05 6.88 4.44
CA LEU A 641 -22.44 7.21 5.73
C LEU A 641 -21.11 7.95 5.51
N VAL A 642 -21.02 9.24 5.87
CA VAL A 642 -19.80 10.06 6.04
C VAL A 642 -20.16 11.23 6.95
N HIS A 643 -19.51 11.42 8.11
CA HIS A 643 -18.71 12.61 8.48
C HIS A 643 -18.47 12.86 10.00
N HIS A 644 -17.23 13.26 10.25
CA HIS A 644 -16.71 14.28 11.20
C HIS A 644 -16.77 14.14 12.73
N ASP A 645 -15.58 14.40 13.29
CA ASP A 645 -15.29 14.68 14.69
C ASP A 645 -16.06 15.91 15.25
N ALA A 646 -17.05 15.67 16.12
CA ALA A 646 -17.37 16.55 17.26
C ALA A 646 -18.46 15.96 18.18
N VAL A 647 -18.02 15.37 19.30
CA VAL A 647 -18.69 15.35 20.62
C VAL A 647 -20.24 15.50 20.65
N ARG A 648 -20.95 14.36 20.67
CA ARG A 648 -21.91 13.98 21.72
C ARG A 648 -22.23 12.48 21.62
N ALA A 649 -22.38 11.83 22.76
CA ALA A 649 -22.35 10.36 22.90
C ALA A 649 -23.30 9.60 21.96
N GLY A 650 -22.78 8.55 21.30
CA GLY A 650 -23.60 7.41 20.86
C GLY A 650 -23.60 7.02 19.37
N GLN A 651 -22.83 7.67 18.50
CA GLN A 651 -22.75 7.29 17.07
C GLN A 651 -21.30 7.09 16.60
N THR A 652 -21.00 5.90 16.08
CA THR A 652 -19.67 5.53 15.56
C THR A 652 -19.81 5.08 14.10
N VAL A 653 -19.49 5.96 13.15
CA VAL A 653 -19.50 5.63 11.70
C VAL A 653 -18.39 4.61 11.41
N ILE A 654 -18.73 3.39 10.95
CA ILE A 654 -17.78 2.26 10.90
C ILE A 654 -16.89 2.26 9.65
N ARG A 655 -17.45 2.46 8.46
CA ARG A 655 -16.75 2.60 7.16
C ARG A 655 -17.66 3.25 6.11
N THR A 656 -17.12 3.76 5.01
CA THR A 656 -17.76 4.82 4.20
C THR A 656 -17.28 4.84 2.72
N PRO A 657 -18.08 4.52 1.68
CA PRO A 657 -19.45 4.04 1.72
C PRO A 657 -19.52 2.59 2.19
N PHE A 658 -20.57 2.26 2.94
CA PHE A 658 -20.85 0.91 3.39
C PHE A 658 -21.76 0.20 2.40
N GLN A 659 -21.22 -0.75 1.64
CA GLN A 659 -22.00 -1.76 0.90
C GLN A 659 -21.62 -3.16 1.41
N ALA A 660 -22.63 -4.00 1.58
CA ALA A 660 -22.54 -5.33 2.18
C ALA A 660 -23.63 -6.23 1.59
N ASP A 661 -23.27 -7.47 1.22
CA ASP A 661 -24.26 -8.49 0.85
C ASP A 661 -24.98 -9.05 2.08
N ALA A 662 -24.26 -9.18 3.21
CA ALA A 662 -24.83 -9.51 4.51
C ALA A 662 -24.11 -8.81 5.68
N VAL A 663 -24.86 -8.53 6.74
CA VAL A 663 -24.39 -7.82 7.95
C VAL A 663 -25.02 -8.45 9.19
N ALA A 664 -24.20 -8.76 10.19
CA ALA A 664 -24.69 -9.07 11.53
C ALA A 664 -24.09 -8.14 12.58
N PHE A 665 -24.89 -7.83 13.60
CA PHE A 665 -24.48 -7.10 14.79
C PHE A 665 -24.36 -8.08 15.95
N SER A 666 -23.33 -7.96 16.78
CA SER A 666 -23.23 -8.83 17.95
C SER A 666 -24.34 -8.50 18.96
N PRO A 667 -24.92 -9.49 19.68
CA PRO A 667 -25.89 -9.23 20.75
C PRO A 667 -25.39 -8.28 21.85
N SER A 668 -24.07 -8.22 22.06
CA SER A 668 -23.40 -7.24 22.93
C SER A 668 -23.30 -5.82 22.35
N GLY A 669 -23.61 -5.64 21.06
CA GLY A 669 -23.46 -4.43 20.25
C GLY A 669 -22.02 -3.92 20.07
N GLY A 670 -21.02 -4.62 20.59
CA GLY A 670 -19.60 -4.24 20.50
C GLY A 670 -18.93 -4.55 19.14
N ARG A 671 -19.59 -5.33 18.27
CA ARG A 671 -19.04 -5.75 16.97
C ARG A 671 -20.08 -5.75 15.86
N VAL A 672 -19.60 -5.56 14.64
CA VAL A 672 -20.31 -5.83 13.39
C VAL A 672 -19.48 -6.80 12.57
N ALA A 673 -20.12 -7.81 11.97
CA ALA A 673 -19.51 -8.67 10.99
C ALA A 673 -20.14 -8.37 9.62
N VAL A 674 -19.30 -8.25 8.59
CA VAL A 674 -19.71 -7.85 7.24
C VAL A 674 -19.19 -8.84 6.22
N LEU A 675 -20.07 -9.28 5.32
CA LEU A 675 -19.75 -10.16 4.20
C LEU A 675 -20.01 -9.44 2.89
N ASN A 676 -19.07 -9.61 1.96
CA ASN A 676 -19.17 -9.26 0.56
C ASN A 676 -18.70 -10.46 -0.26
N GLU A 677 -19.40 -10.80 -1.34
CA GLU A 677 -19.06 -11.95 -2.18
C GLU A 677 -17.63 -11.80 -2.75
N GLY A 678 -16.81 -12.84 -2.56
CA GLY A 678 -15.41 -12.85 -2.97
C GLY A 678 -14.42 -12.19 -2.00
N PHE A 679 -14.89 -11.55 -0.93
CA PHE A 679 -14.04 -10.95 0.12
C PHE A 679 -14.05 -11.78 1.41
N PRO A 680 -13.08 -11.60 2.32
CA PRO A 680 -13.17 -12.16 3.68
C PRO A 680 -14.34 -11.52 4.45
N ILE A 681 -14.90 -12.25 5.43
CA ILE A 681 -15.81 -11.64 6.40
C ILE A 681 -15.00 -10.72 7.30
N GLU A 682 -15.32 -9.42 7.27
CA GLU A 682 -14.66 -8.39 8.07
C GLU A 682 -15.38 -8.23 9.40
N VAL A 683 -14.68 -8.47 10.52
CA VAL A 683 -15.22 -8.25 11.88
C VAL A 683 -14.67 -6.93 12.40
N LEU A 684 -15.57 -5.98 12.64
CA LEU A 684 -15.30 -4.58 12.94
C LEU A 684 -15.75 -4.23 14.37
N SER A 685 -14.93 -3.50 15.11
CA SER A 685 -15.29 -2.90 16.41
C SER A 685 -16.27 -1.74 16.23
N THR A 686 -17.31 -1.65 17.07
CA THR A 686 -18.22 -0.49 17.13
C THR A 686 -17.80 0.57 18.14
N GLY A 687 -16.87 0.23 19.03
CA GLY A 687 -16.39 1.08 20.11
C GLY A 687 -14.98 1.58 19.87
N ASN A 688 -14.03 1.10 20.66
CA ASN A 688 -12.64 1.54 20.58
C ASN A 688 -12.00 1.12 19.25
N GLU A 689 -11.33 2.08 18.61
CA GLU A 689 -10.39 1.85 17.52
C GLU A 689 -9.06 1.31 18.07
N ARG A 690 -8.44 0.35 17.40
CA ARG A 690 -7.03 -0.01 17.67
C ARG A 690 -6.16 1.12 17.16
N ARG A 691 -5.30 1.69 18.01
CA ARG A 691 -4.32 2.67 17.55
C ARG A 691 -3.13 1.95 16.93
N PRO A 692 -2.69 2.34 15.73
CA PRO A 692 -1.41 1.90 15.16
C PRO A 692 -0.16 2.34 15.93
N TRP A 693 -0.30 3.36 16.78
CA TRP A 693 0.77 4.02 17.51
C TRP A 693 0.60 3.88 19.03
N ASP A 694 1.72 3.70 19.71
CA ASP A 694 1.76 3.63 21.17
C ASP A 694 1.82 5.03 21.78
N VAL A 695 1.01 5.27 22.81
CA VAL A 695 1.04 6.50 23.60
C VAL A 695 1.52 6.17 25.00
N ALA A 696 2.78 6.47 25.29
CA ALA A 696 3.37 6.29 26.60
C ALA A 696 3.14 7.55 27.45
N THR A 697 2.30 7.43 28.48
CA THR A 697 2.26 8.40 29.58
C THR A 697 3.38 8.09 30.57
N THR A 698 4.42 8.91 30.57
CA THR A 698 5.47 8.91 31.60
C THR A 698 4.86 9.31 32.95
N VAL A 699 4.56 8.32 33.80
CA VAL A 699 4.02 8.53 35.15
C VAL A 699 5.18 8.83 36.10
N SER A 700 5.45 10.12 36.30
CA SER A 700 6.24 10.74 37.40
C SER A 700 7.59 10.10 37.79
N GLY A 701 8.68 10.83 37.54
CA GLY A 701 9.99 10.63 38.21
C GLY A 701 11.04 9.88 37.39
N ASP A 702 11.27 10.27 36.13
CA ASP A 702 12.51 9.88 35.41
C ASP A 702 12.73 10.62 34.07
N ILE A 703 11.71 11.26 33.47
CA ILE A 703 11.88 12.06 32.24
C ILE A 703 10.99 13.31 32.31
N THR A 704 11.62 14.50 32.36
CA THR A 704 10.90 15.81 32.42
C THR A 704 10.87 16.55 31.08
N GLY A 705 11.70 16.15 30.11
CA GLY A 705 11.66 16.68 28.75
C GLY A 705 12.76 16.09 27.87
N GLY A 706 12.42 15.82 26.60
CA GLY A 706 13.35 15.37 25.56
C GLY A 706 13.40 16.40 24.42
N VAL A 707 14.61 16.89 24.11
CA VAL A 707 14.86 17.81 22.99
C VAL A 707 15.64 17.08 21.91
N VAL A 708 15.16 17.21 20.68
CA VAL A 708 15.77 16.62 19.48
C VAL A 708 16.62 17.70 18.80
N THR A 709 17.81 17.32 18.36
CA THR A 709 18.80 18.24 17.75
C THR A 709 19.60 17.51 16.67
N ALA A 710 20.54 18.19 16.01
CA ALA A 710 21.38 17.65 14.94
C ALA A 710 20.54 17.00 13.82
N PHE A 711 19.51 17.68 13.30
CA PHE A 711 18.58 17.13 12.31
C PHE A 711 17.84 15.83 12.73
N GLY A 712 17.78 15.52 14.03
CA GLY A 712 17.25 14.24 14.51
C GLY A 712 18.31 13.13 14.63
N GLU A 713 19.60 13.46 14.60
CA GLU A 713 20.68 12.52 14.91
C GLU A 713 20.93 12.36 16.42
N ARG A 714 20.50 13.30 17.27
CA ARG A 714 20.61 13.21 18.73
C ARG A 714 19.35 13.65 19.47
N GLU A 715 19.17 13.07 20.65
CA GLU A 715 18.13 13.38 21.62
C GLU A 715 18.81 13.64 22.97
N VAL A 716 18.41 14.72 23.64
CA VAL A 716 18.91 15.11 24.96
C VAL A 716 17.75 15.10 25.93
N VAL A 717 17.84 14.25 26.95
CA VAL A 717 16.77 13.97 27.90
C VAL A 717 17.22 14.34 29.30
N LEU A 718 16.39 15.11 30.02
CA LEU A 718 16.58 15.37 31.44
C LEU A 718 15.92 14.26 32.27
N VAL A 719 16.73 13.59 33.07
CA VAL A 719 16.33 12.51 33.98
C VAL A 719 16.70 12.88 35.42
N ASP A 720 16.20 12.13 36.40
CA ASP A 720 16.36 12.46 37.83
C ASP A 720 17.84 12.49 38.30
N ASP A 721 18.76 11.83 37.59
CA ASP A 721 20.21 11.81 37.88
C ASP A 721 21.10 12.69 36.97
N GLY A 722 20.53 13.43 36.00
CA GLY A 722 21.27 14.35 35.13
C GLY A 722 20.76 14.41 33.69
N LEU A 723 21.66 14.70 32.73
CA LEU A 723 21.36 14.66 31.30
C LEU A 723 21.79 13.34 30.66
N VAL A 724 20.92 12.78 29.82
CA VAL A 724 21.19 11.60 28.99
C VAL A 724 21.18 12.00 27.53
N PHE A 725 22.28 11.71 26.83
CA PHE A 725 22.46 11.98 25.40
C PHE A 725 22.33 10.67 24.63
N THR A 726 21.42 10.62 23.66
CA THR A 726 21.01 9.38 22.97
C THR A 726 21.10 9.53 21.45
N ASP A 727 21.76 8.59 20.78
CA ASP A 727 21.77 8.45 19.31
C ASP A 727 21.00 7.19 18.86
N ALA A 728 20.98 6.91 17.55
CA ALA A 728 20.25 5.76 16.99
C ALA A 728 20.75 4.38 17.48
N ARG A 729 21.88 4.31 18.19
CA ARG A 729 22.46 3.10 18.79
C ARG A 729 22.18 3.00 20.29
N GLY A 730 21.55 4.01 20.89
CA GLY A 730 21.22 4.09 22.31
C GLY A 730 21.93 5.23 23.04
N VAL A 731 22.08 5.09 24.36
CA VAL A 731 22.73 6.10 25.21
C VAL A 731 24.20 6.23 24.84
N VAL A 732 24.59 7.44 24.42
CA VAL A 732 25.97 7.82 24.08
C VAL A 732 26.69 8.30 25.33
N GLU A 733 26.04 9.14 26.14
CA GLU A 733 26.65 9.78 27.31
C GLU A 733 25.62 10.06 28.41
N ARG A 734 26.08 10.08 29.67
CA ARG A 734 25.33 10.58 30.82
C ARG A 734 26.18 11.60 31.57
N VAL A 735 25.60 12.76 31.86
CA VAL A 735 26.28 13.85 32.57
C VAL A 735 25.49 14.17 33.84
N PRO A 736 26.03 13.88 35.03
CA PRO A 736 25.33 14.17 36.28
C PRO A 736 25.24 15.68 36.52
N VAL A 737 24.07 16.16 36.93
CA VAL A 737 23.80 17.57 37.23
C VAL A 737 23.19 17.68 38.61
N SER A 738 23.83 18.44 39.52
CA SER A 738 23.42 18.52 40.93
C SER A 738 22.22 19.43 41.21
N ASP A 739 21.98 20.41 40.33
CA ASP A 739 20.80 21.31 40.36
C ASP A 739 20.09 21.21 39.00
N ALA A 740 19.26 20.18 38.84
CA ALA A 740 18.50 19.92 37.61
C ALA A 740 17.41 20.97 37.37
N GLY A 741 17.81 22.12 36.81
CA GLY A 741 16.90 23.05 36.15
C GLY A 741 16.32 22.48 34.86
N ALA A 742 15.32 23.15 34.28
CA ALA A 742 14.73 22.70 33.03
C ALA A 742 15.71 22.90 31.86
N ILE A 743 15.68 22.00 30.86
CA ILE A 743 16.36 22.23 29.57
C ILE A 743 15.76 23.48 28.92
N SER A 744 16.59 24.50 28.74
CA SER A 744 16.19 25.76 28.08
C SER A 744 16.68 25.83 26.64
N ALA A 745 17.85 25.26 26.33
CA ALA A 745 18.36 25.10 24.98
C ALA A 745 19.32 23.90 24.93
N VAL A 746 19.52 23.36 23.73
CA VAL A 746 20.45 22.25 23.47
C VAL A 746 21.44 22.68 22.41
N GLU A 747 22.68 22.20 22.49
CA GLU A 747 23.70 22.50 21.50
C GLU A 747 23.29 21.95 20.13
N PRO A 748 23.53 22.68 19.01
CA PRO A 748 23.08 22.28 17.67
C PRO A 748 23.54 20.90 17.18
N ASP A 749 24.62 20.37 17.76
CA ASP A 749 25.12 19.03 17.47
C ASP A 749 24.67 17.97 18.49
N GLY A 750 24.04 18.37 19.59
CA GLY A 750 23.62 17.50 20.68
C GLY A 750 24.75 16.91 21.52
N THR A 751 25.89 17.59 21.67
CA THR A 751 26.90 17.25 22.69
C THR A 751 26.79 18.04 23.99
N GLY A 752 25.95 19.08 24.03
CA GLY A 752 25.79 19.96 25.18
C GLY A 752 24.38 20.52 25.36
N ALA A 753 24.15 21.22 26.47
CA ALA A 753 22.88 21.87 26.78
C ALA A 753 23.01 23.02 27.78
N LEU A 754 22.00 23.90 27.79
CA LEU A 754 21.79 24.96 28.77
C LEU A 754 20.58 24.63 29.64
N LEU A 755 20.81 24.53 30.96
CA LEU A 755 19.79 24.30 31.97
C LEU A 755 19.52 25.60 32.75
N ALA A 756 18.26 25.95 32.94
CA ALA A 756 17.83 27.12 33.72
C ALA A 756 17.19 26.69 35.04
N SER A 757 17.73 27.17 36.17
CA SER A 757 17.19 26.86 37.51
C SER A 757 15.86 27.60 37.74
N SER A 758 14.85 26.93 38.30
CA SER A 758 13.59 27.59 38.69
C SER A 758 13.40 27.55 40.20
N PRO A 759 13.11 28.68 40.89
CA PRO A 759 13.09 30.07 40.44
C PRO A 759 14.42 30.77 40.76
N GLY A 760 15.47 30.56 39.96
CA GLY A 760 16.81 31.08 40.25
C GLY A 760 17.58 31.52 39.01
N THR A 761 18.29 32.65 39.08
CA THR A 761 19.04 33.23 37.95
C THR A 761 20.25 32.41 37.48
N GLY A 762 20.39 31.16 37.95
CA GLY A 762 21.50 30.27 37.64
C GLY A 762 21.30 29.58 36.30
N VAL A 763 22.37 29.58 35.50
CA VAL A 763 22.48 28.81 34.27
C VAL A 763 23.51 27.71 34.52
N THR A 764 23.19 26.47 34.17
CA THR A 764 24.18 25.39 34.10
C THR A 764 24.43 25.06 32.64
N LEU A 765 25.69 25.19 32.23
CA LEU A 765 26.18 24.81 30.92
C LEU A 765 26.76 23.40 31.00
N VAL A 766 26.26 22.52 30.16
CA VAL A 766 26.80 21.17 29.95
C VAL A 766 27.49 21.17 28.59
N ASP A 767 28.82 21.05 28.59
CA ASP A 767 29.65 20.92 27.38
C ASP A 767 30.33 19.54 27.41
N GLY A 768 29.78 18.58 26.65
CA GLY A 768 30.19 17.17 26.75
C GLY A 768 30.11 16.67 28.19
N ARG A 769 31.24 16.21 28.74
CA ARG A 769 31.29 15.51 30.05
C ARG A 769 31.20 16.39 31.29
N ALA A 770 31.12 17.72 31.15
CA ALA A 770 31.24 18.64 32.28
C ALA A 770 30.03 19.57 32.38
N ALA A 771 29.35 19.52 33.53
CA ALA A 771 28.41 20.55 33.96
C ALA A 771 29.16 21.68 34.69
N THR A 772 28.94 22.93 34.28
CA THR A 772 29.60 24.12 34.84
C THR A 772 28.61 25.27 35.01
N ALA A 773 28.90 26.20 35.93
CA ALA A 773 28.07 27.38 36.12
C ALA A 773 28.27 28.38 34.96
N GLY A 774 27.19 28.69 34.24
CA GLY A 774 27.15 29.68 33.18
C GLY A 774 27.26 31.11 33.72
N ARG A 775 27.76 32.01 32.87
CA ARG A 775 28.08 33.41 33.21
C ARG A 775 27.09 34.44 32.65
N CYS A 776 25.99 33.96 32.08
CA CYS A 776 24.90 34.72 31.47
C CYS A 776 23.63 34.67 32.36
N ARG A 777 22.56 35.35 31.97
CA ARG A 777 21.27 35.29 32.67
C ARG A 777 20.43 34.09 32.23
N ALA A 778 19.66 33.51 33.15
CA ALA A 778 18.68 32.46 32.88
C ALA A 778 17.40 32.99 32.19
N ASP A 779 17.55 33.74 31.09
CA ASP A 779 16.45 34.32 30.31
C ASP A 779 16.78 34.31 28.80
N GLY A 780 15.90 33.77 27.97
CA GLY A 780 16.06 33.69 26.52
C GLY A 780 17.33 32.96 26.05
N LEU A 781 17.76 31.94 26.80
CA LEU A 781 18.94 31.12 26.51
C LEU A 781 18.80 30.42 25.15
N ARG A 782 19.82 30.52 24.30
CA ARG A 782 19.90 29.89 22.97
C ARG A 782 21.34 29.70 22.53
N TYR A 783 21.56 28.93 21.47
CA TYR A 783 22.86 28.85 20.79
C TYR A 783 22.81 29.64 19.47
N VAL A 784 23.84 30.45 19.22
CA VAL A 784 24.04 31.18 17.96
C VAL A 784 25.38 30.78 17.33
N PRO A 785 25.56 30.86 16.00
CA PRO A 785 26.87 30.61 15.39
C PRO A 785 27.85 31.74 15.73
N ALA A 786 29.15 31.47 15.61
CA ALA A 786 30.17 32.49 15.84
C ALA A 786 30.15 33.59 14.76
N ALA A 787 30.72 34.76 15.10
CA ALA A 787 30.80 35.89 14.17
C ALA A 787 31.54 35.50 12.87
N GLY A 788 30.98 35.89 11.72
CA GLY A 788 31.51 35.54 10.40
C GLY A 788 31.00 34.21 9.80
N TYR A 789 29.99 33.56 10.40
CA TYR A 789 29.46 32.27 9.94
C TYR A 789 28.99 32.20 8.47
N LEU A 790 28.66 33.34 7.85
CA LEU A 790 28.27 33.39 6.43
C LEU A 790 29.47 33.18 5.48
N GLU A 791 30.70 33.44 5.94
CA GLU A 791 31.92 33.42 5.14
C GLU A 791 32.94 32.38 5.62
N SER A 792 32.79 31.85 6.84
CA SER A 792 33.71 30.92 7.46
C SER A 792 33.01 29.66 7.97
N LEU A 793 33.37 28.50 7.41
CA LEU A 793 32.89 27.20 7.87
C LEU A 793 33.21 26.96 9.35
N ALA A 794 34.40 27.38 9.81
CA ALA A 794 34.79 27.24 11.21
C ALA A 794 33.89 28.06 12.15
N ALA A 795 33.45 29.25 11.73
CA ALA A 795 32.50 30.05 12.51
C ALA A 795 31.07 29.45 12.47
N ALA A 796 30.66 28.90 11.32
CA ALA A 796 29.37 28.22 11.14
C ALA A 796 29.26 26.89 11.92
N GLU A 797 30.38 26.21 12.18
CA GLU A 797 30.42 25.00 13.04
C GLU A 797 30.73 25.29 14.52
N THR A 798 30.87 26.57 14.92
CA THR A 798 31.14 26.95 16.31
C THR A 798 29.87 27.50 16.97
N PRO A 799 29.13 26.70 17.77
CA PRO A 799 27.98 27.18 18.52
C PRO A 799 28.42 27.95 19.77
N VAL A 800 27.81 29.11 20.00
CA VAL A 800 28.06 30.01 21.14
C VAL A 800 26.77 30.12 21.97
N PRO A 801 26.75 29.68 23.24
CA PRO A 801 25.59 29.79 24.11
C PRO A 801 25.42 31.24 24.59
N VAL A 802 24.23 31.82 24.44
CA VAL A 802 23.92 33.21 24.80
C VAL A 802 22.59 33.34 25.52
N ASP A 803 22.45 34.38 26.34
CA ASP A 803 21.16 34.83 26.89
C ASP A 803 20.40 35.79 25.95
N ARG A 804 19.23 36.27 26.38
CA ARG A 804 18.41 37.25 25.63
C ARG A 804 19.20 38.51 25.25
N GLU A 805 20.08 39.01 26.12
CA GLU A 805 20.88 40.23 25.89
C GLU A 805 22.09 40.00 24.99
N GLY A 806 22.49 38.75 24.74
CA GLY A 806 23.68 38.43 23.93
C GLY A 806 24.95 38.23 24.75
N THR A 807 24.83 37.93 26.05
CA THR A 807 25.96 37.58 26.91
C THR A 807 26.32 36.10 26.69
N ASP A 808 27.55 35.83 26.27
CA ASP A 808 28.10 34.48 26.13
C ASP A 808 28.15 33.78 27.50
N CYS A 809 27.44 32.66 27.62
CA CYS A 809 27.34 31.87 28.85
C CYS A 809 28.65 31.18 29.25
N ARG A 810 29.59 30.94 28.33
CA ARG A 810 30.93 30.38 28.60
C ARG A 810 31.87 31.44 29.18
N THR A 811 31.97 32.60 28.54
CA THR A 811 32.97 33.63 28.92
C THR A 811 32.43 34.74 29.82
N GLY A 812 31.13 35.05 29.74
CA GLY A 812 30.52 36.24 30.34
C GLY A 812 30.70 37.52 29.51
N SER A 813 31.14 37.40 28.26
CA SER A 813 31.37 38.53 27.35
C SER A 813 30.12 38.87 26.55
N HIS A 814 29.85 40.15 26.34
CA HIS A 814 28.74 40.59 25.47
C HIS A 814 29.15 40.55 24.00
N LEU A 815 28.37 39.88 23.16
CA LEU A 815 28.57 39.85 21.70
C LEU A 815 28.04 41.14 21.06
N SER A 816 28.80 41.74 20.14
CA SER A 816 28.43 43.04 19.55
C SER A 816 27.36 42.96 18.46
N ASP A 817 27.25 41.79 17.84
CA ASP A 817 26.32 41.48 16.76
C ASP A 817 25.86 40.03 16.99
N VAL A 818 24.58 39.85 17.30
CA VAL A 818 23.98 38.55 17.64
C VAL A 818 22.94 38.24 16.57
N PRO A 819 23.17 37.21 15.73
CA PRO A 819 22.24 36.89 14.66
C PRO A 819 20.88 36.43 15.23
N ASP A 820 19.80 36.85 14.58
CA ASP A 820 18.44 36.41 14.89
C ASP A 820 18.20 35.01 14.31
N VAL A 821 18.73 34.00 15.01
CA VAL A 821 18.70 32.59 14.59
C VAL A 821 17.33 31.98 14.87
N VAL A 822 16.68 31.51 13.80
CA VAL A 822 15.41 30.77 13.84
C VAL A 822 15.65 29.28 14.08
N SER A 823 16.67 28.70 13.43
CA SER A 823 17.12 27.33 13.70
C SER A 823 18.61 27.16 13.39
N TYR A 824 19.26 26.24 14.10
CA TYR A 824 20.68 25.94 13.96
C TYR A 824 20.87 24.45 14.27
N ASP A 825 21.29 23.69 13.25
CA ASP A 825 21.46 22.24 13.28
C ASP A 825 22.86 21.85 12.80
N LEU A 826 23.53 20.95 13.52
CA LEU A 826 24.83 20.39 13.18
C LEU A 826 24.79 18.86 13.20
N GLY A 827 24.57 18.23 12.04
CA GLY A 827 24.59 16.78 11.90
C GLY A 827 26.01 16.21 11.82
N ALA A 828 26.11 14.91 11.56
CA ALA A 828 27.38 14.22 11.34
C ALA A 828 28.01 14.57 9.99
N THR A 829 27.21 14.96 8.99
CA THR A 829 27.68 15.20 7.61
C THR A 829 27.34 16.57 7.04
N THR A 830 26.31 17.24 7.56
CA THR A 830 25.86 18.57 7.10
C THR A 830 25.58 19.50 8.27
N GLY A 831 25.59 20.80 8.00
CA GLY A 831 25.12 21.82 8.94
C GLY A 831 24.16 22.81 8.27
N ARG A 832 23.31 23.44 9.08
CA ARG A 832 22.32 24.42 8.65
C ARG A 832 22.14 25.51 9.71
N ILE A 833 22.12 26.76 9.27
CA ILE A 833 21.71 27.92 10.06
C ILE A 833 20.60 28.63 9.27
N VAL A 834 19.47 28.86 9.92
CA VAL A 834 18.40 29.74 9.43
C VAL A 834 18.37 30.96 10.31
N ALA A 835 18.57 32.14 9.73
CA ALA A 835 18.56 33.41 10.44
C ALA A 835 17.63 34.41 9.75
N ARG A 836 16.99 35.27 10.54
CA ARG A 836 16.23 36.41 10.03
C ARG A 836 17.18 37.57 9.73
N THR A 837 16.92 38.27 8.64
CA THR A 837 17.70 39.41 8.13
C THR A 837 16.75 40.53 7.70
N ASP A 838 17.28 41.72 7.42
CA ASP A 838 16.54 42.85 6.83
C ASP A 838 15.85 42.53 5.49
N HIS A 839 16.19 41.39 4.86
CA HIS A 839 15.65 40.94 3.59
C HIS A 839 14.79 39.66 3.72
N GLY A 840 14.40 39.31 4.95
CA GLY A 840 13.65 38.09 5.27
C GLY A 840 14.57 36.97 5.80
N LEU A 841 14.15 35.72 5.67
CA LEU A 841 14.95 34.58 6.11
C LEU A 841 16.15 34.35 5.18
N ALA A 842 17.29 33.98 5.75
CA ALA A 842 18.47 33.47 5.08
C ALA A 842 18.77 32.05 5.58
N VAL A 843 19.00 31.13 4.66
CA VAL A 843 19.29 29.72 4.92
C VAL A 843 20.73 29.45 4.47
N THR A 844 21.60 29.17 5.43
CA THR A 844 23.02 28.82 5.20
C THR A 844 23.20 27.33 5.43
N THR A 845 23.74 26.63 4.44
CA THR A 845 23.98 25.18 4.48
C THR A 845 25.39 24.82 4.04
N TRP A 846 25.89 23.68 4.52
CA TRP A 846 27.20 23.14 4.16
C TRP A 846 27.30 21.64 4.42
N VAL A 847 28.32 21.02 3.83
CA VAL A 847 28.85 19.69 4.14
C VAL A 847 30.02 19.86 5.10
N ARG A 848 30.02 19.11 6.21
CA ARG A 848 31.03 19.27 7.26
C ARG A 848 32.41 18.89 6.76
N GLY A 849 33.39 19.76 7.03
CA GLY A 849 34.76 19.63 6.54
C GLY A 849 35.00 20.00 5.07
N ASP A 850 33.98 20.43 4.32
CA ASP A 850 34.14 20.97 2.95
C ASP A 850 33.79 22.46 2.93
N GLU A 851 34.81 23.30 3.08
CA GLU A 851 34.67 24.77 3.07
C GLU A 851 34.10 25.32 1.75
N SER A 852 34.25 24.59 0.64
CA SER A 852 33.71 25.00 -0.66
C SER A 852 32.19 24.77 -0.80
N SER A 853 31.60 24.03 0.14
CA SER A 853 30.17 23.73 0.17
C SER A 853 29.33 24.77 0.91
N LEU A 854 29.95 25.69 1.66
CA LEU A 854 29.26 26.72 2.44
C LEU A 854 28.49 27.65 1.50
N ARG A 855 27.17 27.67 1.67
CA ARG A 855 26.28 28.43 0.79
C ARG A 855 25.09 29.01 1.56
N THR A 856 24.92 30.33 1.46
CA THR A 856 23.71 31.03 1.88
C THR A 856 22.77 31.26 0.71
N VAL A 857 21.47 31.02 0.92
CA VAL A 857 20.39 31.31 -0.02
C VAL A 857 19.24 32.03 0.71
N PRO A 858 18.39 32.81 0.01
CA PRO A 858 17.15 33.31 0.60
C PRO A 858 16.29 32.13 1.08
N GLY A 859 15.61 32.30 2.22
CA GLY A 859 14.63 31.37 2.76
C GLY A 859 13.25 31.48 2.09
N PRO A 860 12.29 30.64 2.50
CA PRO A 860 10.91 30.74 2.03
C PRO A 860 10.27 32.06 2.51
N PRO A 861 9.22 32.55 1.82
CA PRO A 861 8.46 33.69 2.31
C PRO A 861 7.77 33.35 3.63
N ALA A 862 8.13 34.05 4.70
CA ALA A 862 7.60 33.88 6.04
C ALA A 862 7.52 35.25 6.74
N GLY A 863 6.44 35.48 7.48
CA GLY A 863 6.18 36.67 8.28
C GLY A 863 7.04 36.78 9.53
N ALA A 864 6.74 37.78 10.37
CA ALA A 864 7.39 37.94 11.67
C ALA A 864 6.99 36.83 12.66
N ASP A 865 5.71 36.48 12.67
CA ASP A 865 5.09 35.52 13.59
C ASP A 865 5.02 34.08 13.05
N ASP A 866 5.60 33.83 11.86
CA ASP A 866 5.60 32.50 11.25
C ASP A 866 6.78 31.65 11.75
N GLU A 867 6.47 30.41 12.14
CA GLU A 867 7.45 29.36 12.42
C GLU A 867 7.80 28.57 11.15
N VAL A 868 9.08 28.28 10.97
CA VAL A 868 9.59 27.59 9.78
C VAL A 868 10.41 26.34 10.14
N SER A 869 10.00 25.20 9.60
CA SER A 869 10.66 23.90 9.72
C SER A 869 11.22 23.46 8.37
N PHE A 870 12.31 22.69 8.33
CA PHE A 870 13.02 22.31 7.10
C PHE A 870 13.46 20.86 7.10
N ASP A 871 13.38 20.18 5.95
CA ASP A 871 14.03 18.88 5.73
C ASP A 871 15.56 18.99 5.92
N PRO A 872 16.29 17.90 6.25
CA PRO A 872 17.73 17.98 6.53
C PRO A 872 18.56 18.59 5.39
N ALA A 873 18.12 18.42 4.13
CA ALA A 873 18.79 18.98 2.95
C ALA A 873 18.42 20.45 2.65
N ALA A 874 17.52 21.08 3.43
CA ALA A 874 16.97 22.42 3.21
C ALA A 874 16.41 22.66 1.79
N ARG A 875 15.79 21.63 1.21
CA ARG A 875 15.10 21.67 -0.09
C ARG A 875 13.60 21.82 0.05
N THR A 876 13.04 21.46 1.20
CA THR A 876 11.62 21.55 1.54
C THR A 876 11.49 22.27 2.87
N ALA A 877 10.61 23.27 2.91
CA ALA A 877 10.32 24.05 4.10
C ALA A 877 8.82 24.03 4.37
N LEU A 878 8.44 23.91 5.63
CA LEU A 878 7.10 24.19 6.13
C LEU A 878 7.12 25.58 6.75
N VAL A 879 6.23 26.45 6.32
CA VAL A 879 5.91 27.73 6.96
C VAL A 879 4.52 27.61 7.57
N HIS A 880 4.36 27.98 8.85
CA HIS A 880 3.05 28.09 9.47
C HIS A 880 3.01 29.19 10.54
N THR A 881 1.87 29.84 10.68
CA THR A 881 1.61 30.75 11.80
C THR A 881 1.02 29.95 12.96
N PRO A 882 1.61 29.97 14.17
CA PRO A 882 1.03 29.33 15.35
C PRO A 882 -0.43 29.75 15.57
N GLY A 883 -1.27 28.76 15.77
CA GLY A 883 -2.71 28.86 15.91
C GLY A 883 -3.52 28.85 14.61
N ALA A 884 -2.90 29.02 13.44
CA ALA A 884 -3.57 28.79 12.16
C ALA A 884 -3.80 27.29 11.90
N ARG A 885 -4.66 26.98 10.92
CA ARG A 885 -4.85 25.60 10.42
C ARG A 885 -4.15 25.33 9.09
N ALA A 886 -3.73 26.37 8.38
CA ALA A 886 -3.02 26.25 7.11
C ALA A 886 -1.54 26.02 7.37
N LEU A 887 -0.96 25.05 6.67
CA LEU A 887 0.42 24.59 6.82
C LEU A 887 1.03 24.56 5.42
N ASP A 888 1.82 25.58 5.08
CA ASP A 888 2.29 25.82 3.71
C ASP A 888 3.67 25.21 3.48
N VAL A 889 3.74 24.26 2.56
CA VAL A 889 4.98 23.58 2.17
C VAL A 889 5.56 24.24 0.92
N TYR A 890 6.79 24.73 1.04
CA TYR A 890 7.59 25.31 -0.02
C TYR A 890 8.72 24.35 -0.44
N ARG A 891 9.06 24.36 -1.73
CA ARG A 891 10.21 23.65 -2.28
C ARG A 891 11.19 24.60 -2.93
N TYR A 892 12.49 24.39 -2.70
CA TYR A 892 13.56 25.17 -3.31
C TYR A 892 13.88 24.64 -4.71
N ASP A 893 13.69 25.48 -5.72
CA ASP A 893 13.92 25.18 -7.13
C ASP A 893 14.82 26.26 -7.76
N GLY A 894 16.02 25.85 -8.17
CA GLY A 894 16.93 26.62 -9.03
C GLY A 894 17.42 27.99 -8.52
N GLY A 895 17.11 28.37 -7.28
CA GLY A 895 17.37 29.72 -6.76
C GLY A 895 16.19 30.33 -5.99
N THR A 896 14.98 29.79 -6.15
CA THR A 896 13.74 30.37 -5.59
C THR A 896 12.92 29.33 -4.83
N TRP A 897 12.29 29.74 -3.73
CA TRP A 897 11.25 28.95 -3.08
C TRP A 897 9.92 29.10 -3.82
N ARG A 898 9.25 27.97 -4.04
CA ARG A 898 7.94 27.88 -4.70
C ARG A 898 6.97 27.12 -3.82
N PRO A 899 5.69 27.54 -3.69
CA PRO A 899 4.67 26.73 -3.05
C PRO A 899 4.61 25.34 -3.71
N ALA A 900 4.60 24.29 -2.90
CA ALA A 900 4.59 22.90 -3.34
C ALA A 900 3.27 22.21 -2.95
N ALA A 901 2.80 22.43 -1.73
CA ALA A 901 1.52 21.96 -1.22
C ALA A 901 1.05 22.82 -0.04
N THR A 902 -0.24 22.81 0.27
CA THR A 902 -0.80 23.36 1.51
C THR A 902 -1.59 22.25 2.19
N ALA A 903 -1.23 21.90 3.42
CA ALA A 903 -2.05 21.04 4.27
C ALA A 903 -2.99 21.90 5.13
N VAL A 904 -4.19 21.38 5.41
CA VAL A 904 -5.16 22.04 6.30
C VAL A 904 -5.45 21.11 7.47
N ALA A 905 -5.05 21.54 8.67
CA ALA A 905 -5.28 20.82 9.90
C ALA A 905 -6.78 20.74 10.25
N GLY A 906 -7.25 19.51 10.50
CA GLY A 906 -8.56 19.25 11.10
C GLY A 906 -8.55 19.38 12.62
N VAL A 907 -7.39 19.18 13.26
CA VAL A 907 -7.19 19.48 14.69
C VAL A 907 -7.41 20.97 14.98
N GLY A 908 -7.78 21.27 16.24
CA GLY A 908 -8.33 22.55 16.71
C GLY A 908 -7.59 23.82 16.30
N ARG A 909 -6.74 24.32 17.20
CA ARG A 909 -5.73 25.37 16.99
C ARG A 909 -4.39 24.62 16.89
N VAL A 910 -3.61 24.77 15.81
CA VAL A 910 -2.30 24.10 15.70
C VAL A 910 -1.28 24.90 16.49
N GLU A 911 -0.69 24.31 17.53
CA GLU A 911 0.32 25.01 18.34
C GLU A 911 1.75 24.72 17.86
N ALA A 912 1.95 23.60 17.17
CA ALA A 912 3.25 23.25 16.59
C ALA A 912 3.08 22.39 15.34
N ALA A 913 3.92 22.64 14.33
CA ALA A 913 4.04 21.79 13.16
C ALA A 913 5.49 21.69 12.68
N SER A 914 5.87 20.52 12.15
CA SER A 914 7.24 20.25 11.70
C SER A 914 7.30 19.28 10.53
N LEU A 915 8.37 19.40 9.71
CA LEU A 915 8.73 18.37 8.75
C LEU A 915 9.46 17.23 9.47
N VAL A 916 9.03 15.99 9.22
CA VAL A 916 9.53 14.77 9.87
C VAL A 916 9.79 13.67 8.83
N ASP A 917 10.47 12.59 9.23
CA ASP A 917 10.92 11.50 8.35
C ASP A 917 11.60 12.03 7.07
N ASP A 918 12.71 12.75 7.26
CA ASP A 918 13.51 13.39 6.21
C ASP A 918 12.74 14.37 5.30
N GLY A 919 11.65 14.96 5.82
CA GLY A 919 10.79 15.88 5.09
C GLY A 919 9.78 15.21 4.16
N THR A 920 9.59 13.90 4.29
CA THR A 920 8.55 13.16 3.55
C THR A 920 7.17 13.27 4.18
N LEU A 921 7.13 13.48 5.51
CA LEU A 921 5.92 13.66 6.29
C LEU A 921 5.93 15.03 6.96
N LEU A 922 4.73 15.54 7.22
CA LEU A 922 4.48 16.75 7.98
C LEU A 922 3.65 16.37 9.20
N LEU A 923 4.12 16.75 10.38
CA LEU A 923 3.43 16.56 11.66
C LEU A 923 2.80 17.89 12.09
N ALA A 924 1.51 17.86 12.44
CA ALA A 924 0.78 18.99 12.99
C ALA A 924 0.14 18.60 14.31
N ILE A 925 0.29 19.41 15.35
CA ILE A 925 -0.17 19.10 16.71
C ILE A 925 -1.10 20.22 17.19
N GLY A 926 -2.30 19.81 17.62
CA GLY A 926 -3.33 20.69 18.13
C GLY A 926 -3.17 20.99 19.62
N SER A 927 -3.70 22.12 20.05
CA SER A 927 -3.69 22.60 21.44
C SER A 927 -4.20 21.59 22.48
N THR A 928 -5.14 20.72 22.08
CA THR A 928 -5.74 19.65 22.89
C THR A 928 -4.95 18.32 22.84
N GLY A 929 -3.71 18.32 22.34
CA GLY A 929 -2.88 17.12 22.24
C GLY A 929 -3.30 16.11 21.18
N GLY A 930 -4.20 16.48 20.26
CA GLY A 930 -4.42 15.75 19.02
C GLY A 930 -3.30 16.01 18.02
N PHE A 931 -3.04 15.06 17.12
CA PHE A 931 -2.02 15.22 16.09
C PHE A 931 -2.49 14.67 14.74
N GLN A 932 -1.93 15.24 13.68
CA GLN A 932 -2.15 14.80 12.31
C GLN A 932 -0.81 14.62 11.60
N LEU A 933 -0.67 13.56 10.80
CA LEU A 933 0.40 13.42 9.83
C LEU A 933 -0.15 13.67 8.43
N PHE A 934 0.59 14.41 7.63
CA PHE A 934 0.32 14.66 6.22
C PHE A 934 1.50 14.17 5.37
N ASP A 935 1.20 13.75 4.14
CA ASP A 935 2.19 13.53 3.10
C ASP A 935 2.70 14.90 2.63
N ALA A 936 3.98 15.22 2.89
CA ALA A 936 4.52 16.57 2.68
C ALA A 936 4.60 16.97 1.19
N THR A 937 4.51 16.00 0.27
CA THR A 937 4.53 16.27 -1.18
C THR A 937 3.15 16.63 -1.72
N SER A 938 2.10 16.03 -1.17
CA SER A 938 0.71 16.20 -1.63
C SER A 938 -0.18 17.06 -0.72
N GLY A 939 0.26 17.35 0.51
CA GLY A 939 -0.55 18.02 1.54
C GLY A 939 -1.71 17.16 2.06
N ARG A 940 -1.75 15.88 1.68
CA ARG A 940 -2.86 14.96 1.98
C ARG A 940 -2.73 14.40 3.39
N LEU A 941 -3.83 14.35 4.13
CA LEU A 941 -3.92 13.73 5.45
C LEU A 941 -3.63 12.21 5.36
N VAL A 942 -2.76 11.73 6.25
CA VAL A 942 -2.28 10.34 6.33
C VAL A 942 -2.61 9.72 7.68
N VAL A 943 -2.44 10.47 8.78
CA VAL A 943 -2.85 10.07 10.13
C VAL A 943 -3.66 11.17 10.81
N ASN A 944 -4.70 10.81 11.57
CA ASN A 944 -5.52 11.72 12.38
C ASN A 944 -5.84 11.16 13.77
N ASP A 945 -5.14 11.58 14.82
CA ASP A 945 -5.55 11.36 16.22
C ASP A 945 -6.22 12.65 16.74
N PRO A 946 -7.54 12.65 16.98
CA PRO A 946 -8.27 13.89 17.33
C PRO A 946 -7.95 14.46 18.71
N GLY A 947 -7.13 13.77 19.53
CA GLY A 947 -6.73 14.22 20.85
C GLY A 947 -7.18 13.27 21.93
N THR A 948 -6.19 12.65 22.56
CA THR A 948 -6.39 11.61 23.59
C THR A 948 -5.52 11.85 24.82
N LEU A 949 -5.04 13.08 24.92
CA LEU A 949 -4.22 13.59 25.99
C LEU A 949 -5.07 14.70 26.64
N ASP A 950 -5.53 14.47 27.87
CA ASP A 950 -6.14 15.52 28.71
C ASP A 950 -5.07 16.56 29.14
N ALA A 951 -4.42 17.18 28.17
CA ALA A 951 -3.48 18.27 28.28
C ALA A 951 -4.25 19.56 28.02
N THR A 952 -4.19 20.51 28.96
CA THR A 952 -4.97 21.75 28.88
C THR A 952 -4.42 22.73 27.85
N GLU A 953 -3.11 22.67 27.54
CA GLU A 953 -2.49 23.28 26.37
C GLU A 953 -1.17 22.54 26.06
N VAL A 954 -0.87 22.28 24.79
CA VAL A 954 0.45 21.80 24.33
C VAL A 954 1.28 23.00 23.90
N VAL A 955 2.49 23.12 24.43
CA VAL A 955 3.32 24.33 24.36
C VAL A 955 4.55 24.15 23.47
N ALA A 956 5.09 22.94 23.43
CA ALA A 956 6.26 22.61 22.61
C ALA A 956 6.27 21.12 22.25
N THR A 957 6.79 20.81 21.07
CA THR A 957 6.82 19.45 20.53
C THR A 957 8.14 19.19 19.82
N SER A 958 8.78 18.06 20.11
CA SER A 958 9.97 17.60 19.38
C SER A 958 9.67 16.24 18.74
N ALA A 959 10.18 16.00 17.53
CA ALA A 959 9.91 14.78 16.79
C ALA A 959 11.18 14.25 16.13
N ARG A 960 11.40 12.93 16.23
CA ARG A 960 12.62 12.26 15.75
C ARG A 960 12.31 10.87 15.21
N ARG A 961 12.89 10.49 14.08
CA ARG A 961 12.89 9.09 13.64
C ARG A 961 13.99 8.30 14.35
N ILE A 962 13.62 7.20 15.00
CA ILE A 962 14.51 6.26 15.68
C ILE A 962 14.25 4.87 15.10
N GLY A 963 15.07 4.47 14.12
CA GLY A 963 14.95 3.20 13.41
C GLY A 963 13.62 3.06 12.65
N ASP A 964 12.75 2.19 13.18
CA ASP A 964 11.43 1.88 12.61
C ASP A 964 10.33 2.88 13.01
N GLU A 965 10.55 3.71 14.04
CA GLU A 965 9.55 4.57 14.67
C GLU A 965 9.83 6.07 14.50
N LEU A 966 8.77 6.87 14.42
CA LEU A 966 8.79 8.31 14.70
C LEU A 966 8.36 8.51 16.16
N VAL A 967 9.28 9.02 16.96
CA VAL A 967 9.07 9.37 18.37
C VAL A 967 8.74 10.85 18.45
N VAL A 968 7.62 11.19 19.10
CA VAL A 968 7.15 12.56 19.29
C VAL A 968 7.00 12.83 20.78
N HIS A 969 7.74 13.81 21.29
CA HIS A 969 7.62 14.28 22.67
C HIS A 969 6.74 15.52 22.71
N LEU A 970 5.84 15.55 23.69
CA LEU A 970 4.86 16.62 23.89
C LEU A 970 5.05 17.23 25.27
N LYS A 971 5.25 18.55 25.32
CA LYS A 971 5.29 19.33 26.56
C LYS A 971 3.99 20.12 26.73
N SER A 972 3.36 19.97 27.89
CA SER A 972 2.19 20.76 28.31
C SER A 972 2.57 21.74 29.43
N ASP A 973 1.80 22.82 29.61
CA ASP A 973 1.97 23.79 30.72
C ASP A 973 1.98 23.16 32.13
N ALA A 974 1.37 21.98 32.30
CA ALA A 974 1.35 21.27 33.59
C ALA A 974 2.65 20.45 33.88
N ASP A 975 3.75 20.71 33.15
CA ASP A 975 5.05 20.02 33.20
C ASP A 975 4.98 18.47 33.11
N ARG A 976 3.92 17.95 32.49
CA ARG A 976 3.76 16.51 32.19
C ARG A 976 4.18 16.20 30.77
N GLY A 977 5.41 15.71 30.59
CA GLY A 977 5.86 15.15 29.32
C GLY A 977 5.09 13.89 28.94
N ARG A 978 4.68 13.78 27.67
CA ARG A 978 4.14 12.55 27.06
C ARG A 978 4.95 12.19 25.80
N THR A 979 5.02 10.91 25.48
CA THR A 979 5.72 10.43 24.27
C THR A 979 4.79 9.56 23.42
N ILE A 980 4.71 9.85 22.12
CA ILE A 980 3.99 9.06 21.11
C ILE A 980 5.02 8.33 20.25
N ARG A 981 4.80 7.05 19.96
CA ARG A 981 5.64 6.23 19.05
C ARG A 981 4.79 5.76 17.88
N ILE A 982 5.11 6.27 16.69
CA ILE A 982 4.37 5.98 15.46
C ILE A 982 5.26 5.09 14.57
N PRO A 983 4.85 3.86 14.20
CA PRO A 983 5.63 3.04 13.28
C PRO A 983 5.62 3.70 11.89
N VAL A 984 6.79 4.13 11.40
CA VAL A 984 6.91 4.78 10.08
C VAL A 984 7.68 3.93 9.08
N ALA A 985 8.54 3.01 9.50
CA ALA A 985 9.24 2.13 8.57
C ALA A 985 8.37 0.96 8.10
N ILE A 986 8.56 0.57 6.84
CA ILE A 986 7.83 -0.53 6.20
C ILE A 986 7.93 -1.86 6.96
N PRO A 987 9.07 -2.28 7.54
CA PRO A 987 9.13 -3.51 8.32
C PRO A 987 8.25 -3.52 9.58
N ALA A 988 8.04 -2.38 10.23
CA ALA A 988 7.11 -2.25 11.36
C ALA A 988 5.65 -2.20 10.89
N LEU A 989 5.34 -1.33 9.91
CA LEU A 989 4.00 -1.22 9.34
C LEU A 989 3.52 -2.55 8.74
N ARG A 990 4.40 -3.31 8.05
CA ARG A 990 4.08 -4.65 7.55
C ARG A 990 3.74 -5.62 8.68
N ARG A 991 4.54 -5.66 9.76
CA ARG A 991 4.25 -6.53 10.92
C ARG A 991 2.86 -6.22 11.49
N GLN A 992 2.60 -4.95 11.75
CA GLN A 992 1.35 -4.47 12.32
C GLN A 992 0.13 -4.80 11.42
N LEU A 993 0.22 -4.57 10.10
CA LEU A 993 -0.85 -4.92 9.15
C LEU A 993 -1.06 -6.44 9.04
N CYS A 994 0.02 -7.23 9.07
CA CYS A 994 -0.03 -8.69 9.00
C CYS A 994 -0.57 -9.37 10.29
N GLU A 995 -0.54 -8.69 11.43
CA GLU A 995 -1.23 -9.11 12.66
C GLU A 995 -2.75 -8.91 12.56
N VAL A 996 -3.21 -7.88 11.84
CA VAL A 996 -4.63 -7.63 11.58
C VAL A 996 -5.17 -8.57 10.50
N TYR A 997 -4.49 -8.67 9.36
CA TYR A 997 -4.90 -9.53 8.25
C TYR A 997 -3.70 -10.17 7.53
N ARG A 998 -3.63 -11.51 7.59
CA ARG A 998 -2.57 -12.28 6.97
C ARG A 998 -2.83 -12.51 5.47
N THR A 999 -1.90 -12.08 4.64
CA THR A 999 -1.89 -12.27 3.19
C THR A 999 -0.67 -13.09 2.75
N GLU A 1000 -0.53 -13.38 1.47
CA GLU A 1000 0.69 -13.98 0.90
C GLU A 1000 1.90 -13.01 0.86
N HIS A 1001 1.66 -11.72 1.16
CA HIS A 1001 2.68 -10.67 1.25
C HIS A 1001 3.19 -10.47 2.70
N CYS A 1002 2.75 -11.35 3.61
CA CYS A 1002 3.21 -11.51 4.99
C CYS A 1002 4.14 -12.73 5.13
#